data_AF-B0RRN2-F1
#
_entry.id   AF-B0RRN2-F1
#
_cell.length_a   1.000
_cell.length_b   1.000
_cell.length_c   1.000
_cell.angle_alpha   90.00
_cell.angle_beta   90.00
_cell.angle_gamma   90.00
#
_symmetry.space_group_name_H-M   'P 1'
#
loop_
_entity.id
_entity.type
_entity.pdbx_description
1 polymer ?
#
loop_
_entity_poly.entity_id
_entity_poly.type
_entity_poly.pdbx_seq_one_letter_code
_entity_poly.pdbx_strand_id
1 'polypeptide(L)'
;MDRRTFLRQGIAATAVVGVAGAGAVPAAVAGDATPVPLRPRLEALPSAAHVGSTLCRFRHLEQDWTVCEHLDDPQGQLTLWTDSGMLRLDKRTEPAYPAAGKPYFGLPLAEVAMAEADLLADRLLRDGDPDEAQVRDVAPPPASLLDPKDNGGRWPWTTFVGTREALDTMPILPNGRSRTSRPEHAFAALGDEALIKRREEGMLGGWMPAVRKVMRHDGETDAWYDVLVFADVRATDRFVVQTWHRTMQVKGGQIVAVHYTHSYPAFGPVRGEASAEQFYAALLDFAAYWQHALSGTVQAQLPDASWNDMAQFAFARELVVRPGGDYPKYGAVERDYYGNEYDGFQDTFTSSLYANLEWGRFDQAAAVLDNYFERFVQDDGLPKMRGPEVGQFGLTLSLLARYLQYTGDATRLRRHLPRITATAQVLCTLHDQALALPRNAHGHGLLHGWNESDACLFPDPSLWWKPYYANSALTIRGWEDIAQVWRTLGGEPSVAQDWQRRARQLRARLEASLRANVRRDLSPPYVGPLPGTTLTFRQSLLQEKPSEQQWPHRAYAELLQADVLPEALANLVIDCLRGHGGTSLGVVANIAPPEPGSRDLLGFISYGYAQQLLRLDRIEEYLLFLYAHRYQVHTRGSWTAGEVSGITGGMPLFCIPAQMTIPLLLRWMLVSDDSAGEQLFLARAVPRAWFGTGKTVGITAAPTRWGTVTLTLQALPEQRRIDAQVVLPARSPQQTWLSMRPPHGTRLQRAAVDGKPARLHGPHGDRVALPGTGGTVSVQGWYT
;
A
#
# COMPACT_ATOMS: atom_id res chain seq x y z
N MET A 1 -33.86 -27.21 5.82
CA MET A 1 -34.89 -27.12 4.76
C MET A 1 -34.29 -27.70 3.49
N ASP A 2 -35.00 -28.53 2.73
CA ASP A 2 -34.50 -29.12 1.48
C ASP A 2 -34.69 -28.14 0.31
N ARG A 3 -33.63 -27.96 -0.50
CA ARG A 3 -33.61 -27.10 -1.69
C ARG A 3 -34.45 -27.63 -2.85
N ARG A 4 -34.84 -28.91 -2.86
CA ARG A 4 -35.50 -29.58 -4.00
C ARG A 4 -36.97 -29.20 -4.23
N THR A 5 -37.67 -28.70 -3.21
CA THR A 5 -39.12 -28.40 -3.33
C THR A 5 -39.41 -27.05 -4.00
N PHE A 6 -38.49 -26.09 -3.93
CA PHE A 6 -38.70 -24.71 -4.42
C PHE A 6 -38.79 -24.61 -5.95
N LEU A 7 -38.17 -25.52 -6.70
CA LEU A 7 -38.04 -25.45 -8.17
C LEU A 7 -39.20 -26.07 -8.96
N ARG A 8 -40.40 -26.21 -8.36
CA ARG A 8 -41.55 -26.90 -9.01
C ARG A 8 -42.86 -26.10 -9.09
N GLN A 9 -42.94 -24.88 -8.58
CA GLN A 9 -44.17 -24.06 -8.61
C GLN A 9 -43.85 -22.60 -8.95
N GLY A 10 -43.85 -22.25 -10.25
CA GLY A 10 -43.52 -20.90 -10.70
C GLY A 10 -43.48 -20.72 -12.23
N ILE A 11 -44.57 -21.00 -12.94
CA ILE A 11 -44.74 -20.72 -14.38
C ILE A 11 -46.13 -20.13 -14.62
N ALA A 12 -46.20 -19.06 -15.44
CA ALA A 12 -47.39 -18.27 -15.84
C ALA A 12 -48.05 -17.46 -14.68
N ALA A 13 -48.44 -16.18 -14.82
CA ALA A 13 -48.36 -15.18 -15.92
C ALA A 13 -48.32 -13.74 -15.28
N THR A 14 -48.68 -12.56 -15.85
CA THR A 14 -49.48 -12.18 -17.03
C THR A 14 -49.20 -10.74 -17.53
N ALA A 15 -49.02 -10.61 -18.86
CA ALA A 15 -49.34 -9.48 -19.77
C ALA A 15 -49.03 -7.97 -19.48
N VAL A 16 -48.18 -7.41 -20.36
CA VAL A 16 -48.43 -6.26 -21.28
C VAL A 16 -49.20 -5.00 -20.81
N VAL A 17 -48.44 -3.92 -20.59
CA VAL A 17 -48.66 -2.51 -21.03
C VAL A 17 -47.25 -1.90 -21.18
N GLY A 18 -46.87 -0.98 -22.09
CA GLY A 18 -47.50 -0.33 -23.25
C GLY A 18 -46.57 0.79 -23.74
N VAL A 19 -46.39 1.00 -25.05
CA VAL A 19 -45.25 1.80 -25.58
C VAL A 19 -45.62 3.26 -25.90
N ALA A 20 -44.94 4.20 -25.23
CA ALA A 20 -44.67 5.57 -25.67
C ALA A 20 -43.44 6.09 -24.89
N GLY A 21 -42.59 7.01 -25.39
CA GLY A 21 -42.65 7.66 -26.71
C GLY A 21 -41.84 8.97 -26.74
N ALA A 22 -40.55 8.93 -26.42
CA ALA A 22 -39.67 10.10 -26.40
C ALA A 22 -38.28 9.78 -26.99
N GLY A 23 -38.06 10.16 -28.25
CA GLY A 23 -36.78 9.94 -28.94
C GLY A 23 -35.79 11.06 -28.66
N ALA A 24 -34.83 10.83 -27.76
CA ALA A 24 -33.63 11.64 -27.65
C ALA A 24 -32.52 11.02 -28.50
N VAL A 25 -32.21 11.64 -29.65
CA VAL A 25 -31.04 11.24 -30.46
C VAL A 25 -29.78 11.70 -29.72
N PRO A 26 -28.83 10.80 -29.39
CA PRO A 26 -27.54 11.22 -28.87
C PRO A 26 -26.83 12.09 -29.89
N ALA A 27 -26.35 13.27 -29.47
CA ALA A 27 -25.51 14.09 -30.34
C ALA A 27 -24.29 13.29 -30.79
N ALA A 28 -23.94 13.36 -32.07
CA ALA A 28 -22.79 12.63 -32.60
C ALA A 28 -21.52 13.06 -31.85
N VAL A 29 -20.86 12.10 -31.20
CA VAL A 29 -19.54 12.32 -30.59
C VAL A 29 -18.59 12.74 -31.71
N ALA A 30 -17.79 13.79 -31.47
CA ALA A 30 -16.81 14.25 -32.44
C ALA A 30 -15.85 13.09 -32.76
N GLY A 31 -15.60 12.86 -34.05
CA GLY A 31 -15.00 11.61 -34.52
C GLY A 31 -13.66 11.30 -33.86
N ASP A 32 -13.55 10.10 -33.28
CA ASP A 32 -12.31 9.58 -32.73
C ASP A 32 -11.20 9.62 -33.80
N ALA A 33 -10.17 10.42 -33.55
CA ALA A 33 -8.90 10.23 -34.23
C ALA A 33 -8.36 8.86 -33.80
N THR A 34 -8.11 7.96 -34.76
CA THR A 34 -7.66 6.59 -34.49
C THR A 34 -6.52 6.59 -33.47
N PRO A 35 -6.69 6.01 -32.27
CA PRO A 35 -5.71 6.18 -31.20
C PRO A 35 -4.37 5.60 -31.63
N VAL A 36 -3.34 6.45 -31.60
CA VAL A 36 -1.98 6.07 -32.01
C VAL A 36 -1.50 4.93 -31.10
N PRO A 37 -1.10 3.77 -31.65
CA PRO A 37 -0.76 2.62 -30.83
C PRO A 37 0.48 2.94 -29.98
N LEU A 38 0.35 2.72 -28.67
CA LEU A 38 1.44 2.89 -27.72
C LEU A 38 2.59 1.93 -28.07
N ARG A 39 3.82 2.43 -28.07
CA ARG A 39 5.02 1.61 -28.24
C ARG A 39 5.72 1.43 -26.89
N PRO A 40 6.22 0.23 -26.55
CA PRO A 40 6.97 0.03 -25.33
C PRO A 40 8.31 0.77 -25.37
N ARG A 41 8.83 1.15 -24.21
CA ARG A 41 10.18 1.71 -24.07
C ARG A 41 11.19 0.59 -24.35
N LEU A 42 12.14 0.87 -25.24
CA LEU A 42 13.18 -0.07 -25.64
C LEU A 42 14.54 0.37 -25.10
N GLU A 43 15.31 -0.60 -24.64
CA GLU A 43 16.75 -0.47 -24.44
C GLU A 43 17.49 -0.56 -25.78
N ALA A 44 18.71 -0.03 -25.83
CA ALA A 44 19.62 -0.28 -26.95
C ALA A 44 19.97 -1.78 -27.01
N LEU A 45 20.13 -2.32 -28.23
CA LEU A 45 20.57 -3.71 -28.42
C LEU A 45 21.96 -3.91 -27.79
N PRO A 46 22.19 -4.99 -27.00
CA PRO A 46 23.51 -5.29 -26.46
C PRO A 46 24.49 -5.67 -27.56
N SER A 47 25.78 -5.35 -27.37
CA SER A 47 26.85 -5.63 -28.34
C SER A 47 27.30 -7.10 -28.40
N ALA A 48 26.76 -7.96 -27.53
CA ALA A 48 27.00 -9.40 -27.52
C ALA A 48 25.84 -10.15 -28.20
N ALA A 49 26.15 -11.29 -28.83
CA ALA A 49 25.14 -12.14 -29.48
C ALA A 49 24.03 -12.54 -28.49
N HIS A 50 22.78 -12.51 -28.95
CA HIS A 50 21.61 -12.79 -28.11
C HIS A 50 21.59 -14.24 -27.64
N VAL A 51 21.98 -14.47 -26.38
CA VAL A 51 21.90 -15.78 -25.72
C VAL A 51 20.48 -16.01 -25.23
N GLY A 52 19.83 -17.09 -25.66
CA GLY A 52 18.48 -17.45 -25.23
C GLY A 52 17.76 -18.28 -26.29
N SER A 53 16.79 -19.10 -25.87
CA SER A 53 15.98 -19.90 -26.79
C SER A 53 14.99 -19.01 -27.54
N THR A 54 15.05 -19.00 -28.88
CA THR A 54 14.06 -18.28 -29.70
C THR A 54 12.70 -18.98 -29.61
N LEU A 55 11.67 -18.24 -29.24
CA LEU A 55 10.31 -18.77 -29.04
C LEU A 55 9.43 -18.64 -30.30
N CYS A 56 9.43 -17.44 -30.90
CA CYS A 56 8.77 -17.17 -32.18
C CYS A 56 9.35 -15.92 -32.84
N ARG A 57 8.88 -15.62 -34.07
CA ARG A 57 9.09 -14.35 -34.77
C ARG A 57 7.79 -13.89 -35.39
N PHE A 58 7.50 -12.59 -35.31
CA PHE A 58 6.24 -12.01 -35.81
C PHE A 58 6.38 -10.54 -36.14
N ARG A 59 5.43 -10.00 -36.91
CA ARG A 59 5.37 -8.57 -37.25
C ARG A 59 4.29 -7.88 -36.42
N HIS A 60 4.65 -6.83 -35.68
CA HIS A 60 3.73 -6.03 -34.87
C HIS A 60 4.25 -4.61 -34.66
N LEU A 61 3.38 -3.62 -34.52
CA LEU A 61 3.74 -2.20 -34.44
C LEU A 61 4.72 -1.79 -35.56
N GLU A 62 4.41 -2.23 -36.80
CA GLU A 62 5.16 -2.03 -38.05
C GLU A 62 6.58 -2.64 -38.10
N GLN A 63 7.01 -3.29 -37.01
CA GLN A 63 8.35 -3.84 -36.80
C GLN A 63 8.31 -5.37 -36.81
N ASP A 64 9.42 -5.99 -37.22
CA ASP A 64 9.60 -7.43 -37.12
C ASP A 64 10.32 -7.76 -35.80
N TRP A 65 9.71 -8.63 -34.99
CA TRP A 65 10.13 -8.97 -33.63
C TRP A 65 10.64 -10.41 -33.55
N THR A 66 11.68 -10.61 -32.75
CA THR A 66 12.11 -11.94 -32.28
C THR A 66 11.95 -12.01 -30.76
N VAL A 67 11.39 -13.12 -30.27
CA VAL A 67 11.25 -13.39 -28.83
C VAL A 67 12.29 -14.41 -28.40
N CYS A 68 13.07 -14.10 -27.38
CA CYS A 68 14.06 -15.00 -26.78
C CYS A 68 13.89 -15.08 -25.26
N GLU A 69 14.03 -16.28 -24.69
CA GLU A 69 13.94 -16.49 -23.24
C GLU A 69 15.10 -17.37 -22.73
N HIS A 70 15.63 -17.02 -21.56
CA HIS A 70 16.53 -17.87 -20.80
C HIS A 70 15.72 -18.96 -20.09
N LEU A 71 16.10 -20.22 -20.32
CA LEU A 71 15.39 -21.42 -19.85
C LEU A 71 16.26 -22.33 -18.98
N ASP A 72 17.47 -21.89 -18.67
CA ASP A 72 18.44 -22.49 -17.75
C ASP A 72 18.17 -22.13 -16.27
N ASP A 73 17.55 -20.97 -16.03
CA ASP A 73 16.99 -20.53 -14.74
C ASP A 73 15.50 -20.18 -14.94
N PRO A 74 14.56 -20.64 -14.09
CA PRO A 74 13.19 -20.13 -14.14
C PRO A 74 13.10 -18.60 -14.03
N GLN A 75 13.97 -17.92 -13.29
CA GLN A 75 13.99 -16.45 -13.22
C GLN A 75 14.73 -15.78 -14.39
N GLY A 76 15.30 -16.57 -15.31
CA GLY A 76 15.97 -16.09 -16.52
C GLY A 76 15.07 -15.19 -17.38
N GLN A 77 15.67 -14.15 -17.97
CA GLN A 77 14.95 -13.06 -18.62
C GLN A 77 14.16 -13.49 -19.86
N LEU A 78 13.00 -12.85 -20.05
CA LEU A 78 12.27 -12.82 -21.32
C LEU A 78 12.65 -11.53 -22.06
N THR A 79 12.97 -11.64 -23.35
CA THR A 79 13.35 -10.50 -24.20
C THR A 79 12.58 -10.52 -25.50
N LEU A 80 12.13 -9.34 -25.93
CA LEU A 80 11.50 -9.12 -27.23
C LEU A 80 12.29 -8.02 -27.93
N TRP A 81 12.90 -8.31 -29.07
CA TRP A 81 13.79 -7.38 -29.76
C TRP A 81 13.47 -7.23 -31.24
N THR A 82 13.85 -6.07 -31.77
CA THR A 82 13.68 -5.62 -33.16
C THR A 82 14.80 -4.63 -33.51
N ASP A 83 14.92 -4.21 -34.76
CA ASP A 83 16.01 -3.32 -35.23
C ASP A 83 16.08 -1.98 -34.47
N SER A 84 14.97 -1.55 -33.86
CA SER A 84 14.87 -0.33 -33.05
C SER A 84 15.28 -0.48 -31.58
N GLY A 85 15.51 -1.70 -31.09
CA GLY A 85 15.86 -1.95 -29.68
C GLY A 85 15.24 -3.22 -29.07
N MET A 86 15.39 -3.35 -27.75
CA MET A 86 14.95 -4.51 -26.97
C MET A 86 14.06 -4.11 -25.80
N LEU A 87 12.92 -4.78 -25.64
CA LEU A 87 12.17 -4.84 -24.40
C LEU A 87 12.69 -6.02 -23.56
N ARG A 88 13.35 -5.74 -22.44
CA ARG A 88 13.68 -6.72 -21.41
C ARG A 88 12.52 -6.84 -20.42
N LEU A 89 12.19 -8.07 -20.03
CA LEU A 89 11.21 -8.39 -19.00
C LEU A 89 11.82 -9.39 -18.01
N ASP A 90 12.20 -8.89 -16.84
CA ASP A 90 12.66 -9.72 -15.72
C ASP A 90 11.53 -10.60 -15.17
N LYS A 91 11.89 -11.80 -14.72
CA LYS A 91 10.95 -12.87 -14.32
C LYS A 91 11.05 -13.24 -12.84
N ARG A 92 11.52 -12.34 -11.97
CA ARG A 92 11.71 -12.60 -10.52
C ARG A 92 10.50 -13.29 -9.89
N THR A 93 10.75 -14.28 -9.05
CA THR A 93 9.74 -14.97 -8.24
C THR A 93 10.17 -15.05 -6.77
N GLU A 94 9.20 -15.17 -5.87
CA GLU A 94 9.43 -15.38 -4.43
C GLU A 94 8.65 -16.62 -3.95
N PRO A 95 9.25 -17.50 -3.11
CA PRO A 95 8.57 -18.67 -2.55
C PRO A 95 7.33 -18.31 -1.72
N ALA A 96 6.15 -18.72 -2.19
CA ALA A 96 4.87 -18.53 -1.52
C ALA A 96 4.54 -19.69 -0.55
N TYR A 97 5.57 -20.29 0.04
CA TYR A 97 5.51 -21.37 1.02
C TYR A 97 6.47 -21.09 2.20
N PRO A 98 6.27 -21.73 3.37
CA PRO A 98 7.11 -21.48 4.54
C PRO A 98 8.55 -21.96 4.34
N ALA A 99 9.49 -21.31 5.01
CA ALA A 99 10.87 -21.81 5.08
C ALA A 99 10.95 -23.14 5.87
N ALA A 100 12.04 -23.89 5.70
CA ALA A 100 12.23 -25.17 6.39
C ALA A 100 12.51 -25.06 7.91
N GLY A 101 12.68 -23.84 8.43
CA GLY A 101 12.84 -23.58 9.86
C GLY A 101 11.53 -23.71 10.64
N LYS A 102 11.62 -23.86 11.96
CA LYS A 102 10.43 -23.75 12.82
C LYS A 102 9.97 -22.28 12.87
N PRO A 103 8.68 -21.98 12.65
CA PRO A 103 8.17 -20.63 12.77
C PRO A 103 8.26 -20.13 14.22
N TYR A 104 8.04 -18.83 14.40
CA TYR A 104 7.98 -18.12 15.67
C TYR A 104 9.25 -18.27 16.53
N PHE A 105 10.41 -18.47 15.88
CA PHE A 105 11.67 -18.86 16.53
C PHE A 105 11.53 -20.12 17.41
N GLY A 106 10.66 -21.06 17.02
CA GLY A 106 10.36 -22.28 17.75
C GLY A 106 9.37 -22.14 18.92
N LEU A 107 8.78 -20.95 19.15
CA LEU A 107 7.74 -20.76 20.15
C LEU A 107 6.42 -21.46 19.74
N PRO A 108 5.59 -21.91 20.71
CA PRO A 108 4.21 -22.28 20.44
C PRO A 108 3.39 -21.06 19.98
N LEU A 109 2.52 -21.24 18.98
CA LEU A 109 1.63 -20.17 18.51
C LEU A 109 0.77 -19.58 19.65
N ALA A 110 0.26 -20.43 20.55
CA ALA A 110 -0.52 -20.00 21.71
C ALA A 110 0.27 -19.11 22.69
N GLU A 111 1.58 -19.28 22.81
CA GLU A 111 2.45 -18.40 23.62
C GLU A 111 2.55 -17.02 22.96
N VAL A 112 2.81 -17.00 21.64
CA VAL A 112 2.86 -15.76 20.85
C VAL A 112 1.51 -15.04 20.83
N ALA A 113 0.41 -15.75 20.66
CA ALA A 113 -0.93 -15.17 20.56
C ALA A 113 -1.41 -14.55 21.88
N MET A 114 -1.27 -15.29 22.99
CA MET A 114 -1.77 -14.86 24.29
C MET A 114 -0.86 -13.84 24.99
N ALA A 115 0.44 -13.77 24.66
CA ALA A 115 1.36 -12.79 25.25
C ALA A 115 0.91 -11.34 24.98
N GLU A 116 1.05 -10.48 25.99
CA GLU A 116 0.81 -9.03 25.83
C GLU A 116 2.00 -8.36 25.12
N ALA A 117 3.24 -8.71 25.45
CA ALA A 117 4.42 -8.29 24.69
C ALA A 117 4.42 -8.85 23.25
N ASP A 118 5.12 -8.15 22.35
CA ASP A 118 5.41 -8.61 20.99
C ASP A 118 6.69 -9.45 20.97
N LEU A 119 6.56 -10.70 21.43
CA LEU A 119 7.66 -11.66 21.62
C LEU A 119 8.49 -11.94 20.34
N LEU A 120 7.96 -11.60 19.17
CA LEU A 120 8.66 -11.74 17.89
C LEU A 120 9.43 -10.46 17.54
N ALA A 121 8.82 -9.28 17.71
CA ALA A 121 9.54 -8.00 17.57
C ALA A 121 10.71 -7.88 18.55
N ASP A 122 10.52 -8.25 19.83
CA ASP A 122 11.55 -8.19 20.86
C ASP A 122 12.72 -9.18 20.62
N ARG A 123 12.54 -10.16 19.73
CA ARG A 123 13.62 -11.02 19.21
C ARG A 123 14.30 -10.40 17.98
N LEU A 124 13.52 -9.88 17.04
CA LEU A 124 14.01 -9.30 15.77
C LEU A 124 14.78 -7.98 15.95
N LEU A 125 14.46 -7.20 17.00
CA LEU A 125 15.07 -5.90 17.28
C LEU A 125 16.29 -5.96 18.22
N ARG A 126 16.66 -7.15 18.72
CA ARG A 126 17.67 -7.30 19.77
C ARG A 126 19.03 -6.71 19.40
N ASP A 127 19.43 -6.90 18.15
CA ASP A 127 20.79 -6.65 17.68
C ASP A 127 20.89 -5.40 16.76
N GLY A 128 19.89 -4.51 16.80
CA GLY A 128 19.83 -3.25 16.05
C GLY A 128 18.86 -3.29 14.87
N ASP A 129 19.32 -2.89 13.67
CA ASP A 129 18.55 -3.05 12.42
C ASP A 129 18.11 -4.52 12.28
N PRO A 130 16.81 -4.81 12.13
CA PRO A 130 16.32 -6.17 12.02
C PRO A 130 16.77 -6.83 10.71
N ASP A 131 17.07 -8.12 10.76
CA ASP A 131 17.48 -8.87 9.56
C ASP A 131 16.29 -9.19 8.63
N GLU A 132 16.39 -8.73 7.38
CA GLU A 132 15.34 -8.83 6.36
C GLU A 132 14.93 -10.31 6.09
N ALA A 133 15.85 -11.26 6.19
CA ALA A 133 15.57 -12.69 6.00
C ALA A 133 14.95 -13.34 7.25
N GLN A 134 15.31 -12.92 8.46
CA GLN A 134 14.64 -13.34 9.69
C GLN A 134 13.19 -12.83 9.74
N VAL A 135 12.93 -11.55 9.41
CA VAL A 135 11.55 -11.02 9.33
C VAL A 135 10.74 -11.73 8.24
N ARG A 136 11.39 -12.10 7.13
CA ARG A 136 10.76 -12.90 6.08
C ARG A 136 10.31 -14.28 6.58
N ASP A 137 11.15 -15.01 7.32
CA ASP A 137 10.94 -16.43 7.63
C ASP A 137 10.45 -16.73 9.06
N VAL A 138 10.27 -15.72 9.91
CA VAL A 138 9.74 -15.87 11.29
C VAL A 138 8.32 -16.43 11.34
N ALA A 139 7.50 -16.31 10.29
CA ALA A 139 6.15 -16.85 10.23
C ALA A 139 5.81 -17.42 8.83
N PRO A 140 4.87 -18.38 8.72
CA PRO A 140 4.27 -18.79 7.45
C PRO A 140 3.68 -17.57 6.71
N PRO A 141 4.14 -17.26 5.50
CA PRO A 141 3.74 -16.03 4.81
C PRO A 141 2.28 -16.10 4.31
N PRO A 142 1.63 -14.96 4.05
CA PRO A 142 0.28 -14.92 3.51
C PRO A 142 0.09 -15.81 2.28
N ALA A 143 -1.04 -16.53 2.26
CA ALA A 143 -1.44 -17.49 1.24
C ALA A 143 -0.51 -18.71 1.04
N SER A 144 0.23 -19.13 2.07
CA SER A 144 1.07 -20.33 2.02
C SER A 144 0.38 -21.61 2.53
N LEU A 145 -0.49 -21.51 3.53
CA LEU A 145 -1.19 -22.62 4.17
C LEU A 145 -2.69 -22.51 3.87
N LEU A 146 -3.04 -22.79 2.62
CA LEU A 146 -4.40 -22.70 2.09
C LEU A 146 -5.13 -24.06 2.20
N ASP A 147 -6.31 -24.10 2.84
CA ASP A 147 -7.25 -25.22 2.76
C ASP A 147 -8.51 -24.80 1.96
N PRO A 148 -8.89 -25.53 0.89
CA PRO A 148 -10.13 -25.25 0.17
C PRO A 148 -11.40 -25.29 1.03
N LYS A 149 -11.39 -25.97 2.19
CA LYS A 149 -12.54 -26.01 3.11
C LYS A 149 -12.94 -24.62 3.60
N ASP A 150 -11.95 -23.78 3.90
CA ASP A 150 -12.12 -22.43 4.47
C ASP A 150 -12.86 -21.49 3.51
N ASN A 151 -12.79 -21.79 2.21
CA ASN A 151 -13.50 -21.08 1.13
C ASN A 151 -14.52 -22.00 0.42
N GLY A 152 -15.35 -22.69 1.20
CA GLY A 152 -16.53 -23.41 0.69
C GLY A 152 -16.22 -24.56 -0.27
N GLY A 153 -15.09 -25.24 -0.07
CA GLY A 153 -14.61 -26.32 -0.95
C GLY A 153 -13.90 -25.84 -2.22
N ARG A 154 -13.41 -24.59 -2.25
CA ARG A 154 -12.74 -23.97 -3.40
C ARG A 154 -11.39 -23.42 -2.98
N TRP A 155 -10.37 -23.60 -3.82
CA TRP A 155 -9.13 -22.82 -3.68
C TRP A 155 -9.46 -21.32 -3.67
N PRO A 156 -9.03 -20.55 -2.65
CA PRO A 156 -9.07 -19.09 -2.71
C PRO A 156 -8.21 -18.60 -3.87
N TRP A 157 -8.47 -17.37 -4.30
CA TRP A 157 -7.56 -16.68 -5.21
C TRP A 157 -6.33 -16.18 -4.42
N THR A 158 -5.27 -15.78 -5.13
CA THR A 158 -3.97 -15.40 -4.53
C THR A 158 -3.49 -14.05 -5.00
N THR A 159 -3.87 -13.67 -6.22
CA THR A 159 -3.82 -12.31 -6.75
C THR A 159 -4.89 -12.20 -7.86
N PHE A 160 -4.97 -11.07 -8.55
CA PHE A 160 -5.93 -10.84 -9.64
C PHE A 160 -5.31 -10.00 -10.76
N VAL A 161 -5.97 -9.92 -11.92
CA VAL A 161 -5.58 -9.05 -13.04
C VAL A 161 -6.78 -8.24 -13.54
N GLY A 162 -6.52 -7.16 -14.28
CA GLY A 162 -7.53 -6.30 -14.88
C GLY A 162 -6.89 -5.18 -15.70
N THR A 163 -7.73 -4.30 -16.25
CA THR A 163 -7.34 -3.07 -16.95
C THR A 163 -8.06 -1.90 -16.30
N ARG A 164 -7.59 -0.68 -16.55
CA ARG A 164 -8.25 0.56 -16.12
C ARG A 164 -9.64 0.73 -16.77
N GLU A 165 -9.82 0.19 -17.96
CA GLU A 165 -11.02 0.32 -18.78
C GLU A 165 -12.14 -0.67 -18.37
N ALA A 166 -11.80 -1.79 -17.74
CA ALA A 166 -12.77 -2.76 -17.22
C ALA A 166 -13.45 -2.27 -15.93
N LEU A 167 -14.71 -2.64 -15.72
CA LEU A 167 -15.46 -2.35 -14.49
C LEU A 167 -15.49 -3.54 -13.49
N ASP A 168 -14.58 -4.50 -13.64
CA ASP A 168 -14.42 -5.69 -12.78
C ASP A 168 -12.98 -6.23 -12.85
N THR A 169 -12.66 -7.26 -12.06
CA THR A 169 -11.33 -7.86 -11.92
C THR A 169 -11.37 -9.39 -12.12
N MET A 170 -10.30 -9.98 -12.65
CA MET A 170 -10.19 -11.43 -12.84
C MET A 170 -9.34 -12.08 -11.74
N PRO A 171 -9.92 -12.86 -10.81
CA PRO A 171 -9.17 -13.59 -9.79
C PRO A 171 -8.29 -14.69 -10.40
N ILE A 172 -7.03 -14.75 -9.95
CA ILE A 172 -6.04 -15.76 -10.32
C ILE A 172 -5.76 -16.65 -9.11
N LEU A 173 -5.97 -17.95 -9.30
CA LEU A 173 -5.87 -18.98 -8.27
C LEU A 173 -4.43 -19.54 -8.13
N PRO A 174 -4.09 -20.26 -7.05
CA PRO A 174 -2.74 -20.78 -6.78
C PRO A 174 -2.03 -21.48 -7.96
N ASN A 175 -2.74 -22.22 -8.81
CA ASN A 175 -2.16 -22.88 -10.00
C ASN A 175 -2.14 -22.01 -11.27
N GLY A 176 -2.44 -20.71 -11.15
CA GLY A 176 -2.47 -19.74 -12.26
C GLY A 176 -3.78 -19.70 -13.05
N ARG A 177 -4.74 -20.61 -12.80
CA ARG A 177 -6.04 -20.57 -13.48
C ARG A 177 -6.86 -19.33 -13.13
N SER A 178 -7.68 -18.88 -14.08
CA SER A 178 -8.67 -17.81 -13.87
C SER A 178 -10.09 -18.41 -13.76
N ARG A 179 -11.13 -17.58 -13.90
CA ARG A 179 -12.50 -18.08 -14.13
C ARG A 179 -12.76 -18.46 -15.60
N THR A 180 -11.92 -18.01 -16.53
CA THR A 180 -12.07 -18.20 -17.98
C THR A 180 -11.12 -19.26 -18.54
N SER A 181 -9.88 -19.36 -18.06
CA SER A 181 -8.89 -20.36 -18.52
C SER A 181 -8.40 -21.27 -17.40
N ARG A 182 -7.94 -22.46 -17.78
CA ARG A 182 -7.46 -23.54 -16.92
C ARG A 182 -6.23 -24.22 -17.51
N PRO A 183 -5.01 -24.00 -16.96
CA PRO A 183 -3.82 -24.68 -17.44
C PRO A 183 -3.86 -26.18 -17.20
N GLU A 184 -4.72 -26.68 -16.30
CA GLU A 184 -4.94 -28.12 -16.07
C GLU A 184 -5.46 -28.86 -17.32
N HIS A 185 -6.04 -28.14 -18.29
CA HIS A 185 -6.53 -28.74 -19.54
C HIS A 185 -5.38 -29.19 -20.47
N ALA A 186 -4.24 -28.49 -20.45
CA ALA A 186 -3.05 -28.84 -21.23
C ALA A 186 -2.00 -29.57 -20.36
N PHE A 187 -1.96 -29.28 -19.06
CA PHE A 187 -0.96 -29.79 -18.12
C PHE A 187 -1.64 -30.32 -16.85
N ALA A 188 -2.09 -31.58 -16.89
CA ALA A 188 -2.85 -32.19 -15.80
C ALA A 188 -2.14 -32.15 -14.42
N ALA A 189 -0.80 -32.13 -14.40
CA ALA A 189 0.01 -31.95 -13.19
C ALA A 189 -0.33 -30.67 -12.41
N LEU A 190 -0.78 -29.60 -13.08
CA LEU A 190 -1.20 -28.35 -12.43
C LEU A 190 -2.55 -28.46 -11.67
N GLY A 191 -3.13 -29.67 -11.59
CA GLY A 191 -4.17 -30.02 -10.62
C GLY A 191 -3.64 -30.62 -9.30
N ASP A 192 -2.35 -30.94 -9.19
CA ASP A 192 -1.74 -31.53 -7.99
C ASP A 192 -1.56 -30.51 -6.86
N GLU A 193 -2.15 -30.82 -5.70
CA GLU A 193 -2.07 -30.01 -4.49
C GLU A 193 -0.65 -29.92 -3.92
N ALA A 194 0.19 -30.96 -4.07
CA ALA A 194 1.57 -30.91 -3.60
C ALA A 194 2.42 -29.93 -4.43
N LEU A 195 2.30 -29.99 -5.75
CA LEU A 195 2.91 -29.06 -6.69
C LEU A 195 2.44 -27.59 -6.45
N ILE A 196 1.15 -27.39 -6.21
CA ILE A 196 0.57 -26.07 -5.91
C ILE A 196 1.09 -25.50 -4.57
N LYS A 197 1.29 -26.35 -3.55
CA LYS A 197 1.85 -25.92 -2.25
C LYS A 197 3.35 -25.59 -2.31
N ARG A 198 4.05 -25.97 -3.37
CA ARG A 198 5.45 -25.61 -3.66
C ARG A 198 5.61 -24.46 -4.66
N ARG A 199 4.55 -23.69 -4.94
CA ARG A 199 4.57 -22.58 -5.89
C ARG A 199 5.44 -21.39 -5.44
N GLU A 200 6.05 -20.73 -6.40
CA GLU A 200 6.59 -19.37 -6.28
C GLU A 200 5.72 -18.41 -7.10
N GLU A 201 5.62 -17.16 -6.67
CA GLU A 201 4.83 -16.13 -7.38
C GLU A 201 5.69 -14.91 -7.71
N GLY A 202 5.28 -14.14 -8.72
CA GLY A 202 6.01 -12.97 -9.19
C GLY A 202 5.20 -12.11 -10.15
N MET A 203 5.80 -11.00 -10.60
CA MET A 203 5.23 -10.07 -11.57
C MET A 203 6.23 -9.86 -12.71
N LEU A 204 5.75 -9.92 -13.95
CA LEU A 204 6.62 -9.81 -15.14
C LEU A 204 7.10 -8.36 -15.33
N GLY A 205 8.40 -8.20 -15.59
CA GLY A 205 9.06 -6.90 -15.59
C GLY A 205 9.14 -6.28 -14.19
N GLY A 206 9.15 -7.10 -13.14
CA GLY A 206 9.24 -6.68 -11.73
C GLY A 206 7.93 -6.20 -11.14
N TRP A 207 7.18 -5.32 -11.83
CA TRP A 207 6.07 -4.57 -11.24
C TRP A 207 4.76 -4.56 -12.04
N MET A 208 4.75 -4.95 -13.32
CA MET A 208 3.52 -4.88 -14.12
C MET A 208 2.51 -5.94 -13.65
N PRO A 209 1.19 -5.72 -13.76
CA PRO A 209 0.16 -6.66 -13.27
C PRO A 209 -0.05 -7.87 -14.20
N ALA A 210 1.07 -8.48 -14.62
CA ALA A 210 1.18 -9.73 -15.35
C ALA A 210 1.71 -10.79 -14.38
N VAL A 211 0.78 -11.58 -13.83
CA VAL A 211 1.01 -12.55 -12.78
C VAL A 211 1.83 -13.71 -13.32
N ARG A 212 2.99 -13.95 -12.72
CA ARG A 212 3.80 -15.15 -12.97
C ARG A 212 3.69 -16.10 -11.78
N LYS A 213 3.61 -17.41 -12.07
CA LYS A 213 3.74 -18.48 -11.08
C LYS A 213 4.66 -19.57 -11.60
N VAL A 214 5.54 -20.07 -10.74
CA VAL A 214 6.46 -21.18 -11.01
C VAL A 214 6.14 -22.33 -10.08
N MET A 215 6.08 -23.54 -10.60
CA MET A 215 5.72 -24.75 -9.85
C MET A 215 6.70 -25.87 -10.19
N ARG A 216 7.26 -26.51 -9.16
CA ARG A 216 8.28 -27.55 -9.22
C ARG A 216 7.93 -28.72 -8.31
N HIS A 217 8.21 -29.95 -8.74
CA HIS A 217 8.15 -31.11 -7.85
C HIS A 217 9.35 -31.08 -6.90
N ASP A 218 9.20 -31.64 -5.71
CA ASP A 218 10.25 -31.60 -4.69
C ASP A 218 11.48 -32.41 -5.13
N GLY A 219 12.65 -31.78 -5.10
CA GLY A 219 13.90 -32.33 -5.65
C GLY A 219 14.12 -32.15 -7.16
N GLU A 220 13.14 -31.71 -7.94
CA GLU A 220 13.36 -31.35 -9.36
C GLU A 220 13.84 -29.90 -9.47
N THR A 221 15.11 -29.71 -9.88
CA THR A 221 15.73 -28.38 -10.03
C THR A 221 15.74 -27.90 -11.48
N ASP A 222 15.88 -28.81 -12.44
CA ASP A 222 15.99 -28.55 -13.89
C ASP A 222 14.65 -28.61 -14.63
N ALA A 223 13.56 -28.98 -13.95
CA ALA A 223 12.22 -29.10 -14.51
C ALA A 223 11.21 -28.23 -13.75
N TRP A 224 10.36 -27.50 -14.47
CA TRP A 224 9.30 -26.68 -13.87
C TRP A 224 8.15 -26.39 -14.83
N TYR A 225 7.03 -25.96 -14.25
CA TYR A 225 5.95 -25.28 -14.95
C TYR A 225 6.05 -23.77 -14.73
N ASP A 226 6.00 -23.01 -15.83
CA ASP A 226 5.90 -21.55 -15.88
C ASP A 226 4.50 -21.18 -16.35
N VAL A 227 3.73 -20.49 -15.50
CA VAL A 227 2.41 -19.93 -15.84
C VAL A 227 2.49 -18.42 -15.80
N LEU A 228 2.11 -17.76 -16.88
CA LEU A 228 2.09 -16.30 -17.03
C LEU A 228 0.71 -15.84 -17.49
N VAL A 229 0.09 -14.93 -16.74
CA VAL A 229 -1.28 -14.44 -16.97
C VAL A 229 -1.37 -12.92 -16.89
N PHE A 230 -1.94 -12.29 -17.90
CA PHE A 230 -2.19 -10.84 -17.91
C PHE A 230 -3.54 -10.50 -18.54
N ALA A 231 -4.09 -9.33 -18.20
CA ALA A 231 -5.33 -8.82 -18.79
C ALA A 231 -5.07 -8.20 -20.18
N ASP A 232 -5.98 -8.41 -21.12
CA ASP A 232 -5.85 -7.85 -22.47
C ASP A 232 -6.20 -6.35 -22.48
N VAL A 233 -5.18 -5.50 -22.61
CA VAL A 233 -5.32 -4.04 -22.68
C VAL A 233 -6.00 -3.52 -23.95
N ARG A 234 -6.30 -4.40 -24.92
CA ARG A 234 -7.08 -4.09 -26.14
C ARG A 234 -8.54 -4.55 -26.05
N ALA A 235 -8.93 -5.26 -24.99
CA ALA A 235 -10.32 -5.69 -24.83
C ALA A 235 -11.21 -4.50 -24.44
N THR A 236 -12.33 -4.35 -25.15
CA THR A 236 -13.33 -3.29 -24.91
C THR A 236 -14.55 -3.79 -24.12
N ASP A 237 -14.46 -4.99 -23.56
CA ASP A 237 -15.48 -5.60 -22.71
C ASP A 237 -15.67 -4.81 -21.41
N ARG A 238 -16.91 -4.34 -21.17
CA ARG A 238 -17.24 -3.50 -20.01
C ARG A 238 -17.02 -4.19 -18.65
N PHE A 239 -17.29 -5.49 -18.55
CA PHE A 239 -17.19 -6.26 -17.30
C PHE A 239 -16.36 -7.53 -17.43
N VAL A 240 -16.13 -8.03 -18.65
CA VAL A 240 -15.34 -9.25 -18.85
C VAL A 240 -13.87 -8.87 -19.02
N VAL A 241 -13.10 -9.00 -17.94
CA VAL A 241 -11.63 -8.94 -18.04
C VAL A 241 -11.16 -10.11 -18.90
N GLN A 242 -10.86 -9.84 -20.16
CA GLN A 242 -10.23 -10.80 -21.05
C GLN A 242 -8.77 -11.02 -20.61
N THR A 243 -8.27 -12.25 -20.72
CA THR A 243 -6.94 -12.61 -20.20
C THR A 243 -6.16 -13.46 -21.19
N TRP A 244 -4.89 -13.10 -21.37
CA TRP A 244 -3.87 -13.91 -22.03
C TRP A 244 -3.19 -14.82 -21.02
N HIS A 245 -3.03 -16.09 -21.36
CA HIS A 245 -2.37 -17.13 -20.59
C HIS A 245 -1.28 -17.77 -21.44
N ARG A 246 -0.11 -17.97 -20.85
CA ARG A 246 0.91 -18.92 -21.31
C ARG A 246 1.12 -19.92 -20.20
N THR A 247 1.11 -21.21 -20.54
CA THR A 247 1.64 -22.26 -19.66
C THR A 247 2.68 -23.06 -20.41
N MET A 248 3.85 -23.22 -19.79
CA MET A 248 5.03 -23.84 -20.37
C MET A 248 5.62 -24.85 -19.40
N GLN A 249 5.96 -26.04 -19.88
CA GLN A 249 6.81 -26.98 -19.16
C GLN A 249 8.24 -26.87 -19.69
N VAL A 250 9.18 -26.56 -18.82
CA VAL A 250 10.62 -26.56 -19.10
C VAL A 250 11.26 -27.80 -18.48
N LYS A 251 12.23 -28.40 -19.16
CA LYS A 251 13.15 -29.40 -18.59
C LYS A 251 14.53 -29.28 -19.21
N GLY A 252 15.59 -29.28 -18.40
CA GLY A 252 16.98 -29.32 -18.85
C GLY A 252 17.36 -28.20 -19.83
N GLY A 253 16.85 -26.98 -19.64
CA GLY A 253 17.09 -25.85 -20.54
C GLY A 253 16.17 -25.76 -21.77
N GLN A 254 15.21 -26.69 -21.93
CA GLN A 254 14.38 -26.82 -23.14
C GLN A 254 12.88 -26.79 -22.83
N ILE A 255 12.09 -26.29 -23.79
CA ILE A 255 10.62 -26.35 -23.72
C ILE A 255 10.18 -27.77 -24.10
N VAL A 256 9.54 -28.45 -23.16
CA VAL A 256 8.93 -29.78 -23.38
C VAL A 256 7.56 -29.61 -24.06
N ALA A 257 6.77 -28.65 -23.60
CA ALA A 257 5.50 -28.26 -24.19
C ALA A 257 5.11 -26.85 -23.76
N VAL A 258 4.33 -26.15 -24.59
CA VAL A 258 3.77 -24.83 -24.28
C VAL A 258 2.37 -24.72 -24.89
N HIS A 259 1.44 -24.09 -24.16
CA HIS A 259 0.07 -23.81 -24.60
C HIS A 259 -0.27 -22.36 -24.28
N TYR A 260 -1.00 -21.71 -25.20
CA TYR A 260 -1.41 -20.32 -25.10
C TYR A 260 -2.94 -20.22 -25.16
N THR A 261 -3.53 -19.37 -24.32
CA THR A 261 -4.98 -19.16 -24.29
C THR A 261 -5.31 -17.67 -24.19
N HIS A 262 -6.10 -17.16 -25.13
CA HIS A 262 -6.81 -15.88 -24.98
C HIS A 262 -8.24 -16.20 -24.61
N SER A 263 -8.60 -16.02 -23.33
CA SER A 263 -9.92 -16.22 -22.73
C SER A 263 -10.77 -17.41 -23.23
N TYR A 264 -11.13 -18.31 -22.31
CA TYR A 264 -11.89 -19.54 -22.58
C TYR A 264 -11.07 -20.59 -23.36
N PRO A 265 -11.30 -21.90 -23.13
CA PRO A 265 -10.66 -22.94 -23.93
C PRO A 265 -11.17 -22.94 -25.38
N ALA A 266 -10.46 -23.66 -26.25
CA ALA A 266 -10.91 -24.00 -27.59
C ALA A 266 -12.30 -24.68 -27.57
N PHE A 267 -13.12 -24.40 -28.59
CA PHE A 267 -14.50 -24.90 -28.69
C PHE A 267 -14.74 -25.51 -30.07
N GLY A 268 -14.30 -26.77 -30.22
CA GLY A 268 -14.37 -27.50 -31.49
C GLY A 268 -13.69 -26.71 -32.63
N PRO A 269 -14.22 -26.79 -33.87
CA PRO A 269 -13.68 -26.04 -35.01
C PRO A 269 -14.05 -24.53 -34.99
N VAL A 270 -14.82 -24.06 -34.01
CA VAL A 270 -15.36 -22.68 -33.98
C VAL A 270 -14.45 -21.71 -33.23
N ARG A 271 -13.69 -22.18 -32.25
CA ARG A 271 -12.66 -21.41 -31.54
C ARG A 271 -11.42 -22.28 -31.40
N GLY A 272 -10.35 -21.91 -32.10
CA GLY A 272 -9.04 -22.54 -31.97
C GLY A 272 -8.27 -22.08 -30.71
N GLU A 273 -7.05 -22.58 -30.55
CA GLU A 273 -6.10 -22.10 -29.54
C GLU A 273 -5.49 -20.76 -29.94
N ALA A 274 -4.90 -20.04 -28.99
CA ALA A 274 -4.14 -18.83 -29.30
C ALA A 274 -2.73 -19.19 -29.79
N SER A 275 -2.14 -18.35 -30.65
CA SER A 275 -0.77 -18.55 -31.13
C SER A 275 0.26 -17.83 -30.25
N ALA A 276 1.53 -18.23 -30.34
CA ALA A 276 2.63 -17.57 -29.64
C ALA A 276 2.77 -16.10 -30.10
N GLU A 277 2.66 -15.86 -31.40
CA GLU A 277 2.73 -14.53 -32.03
C GLU A 277 1.62 -13.62 -31.50
N GLN A 278 0.40 -14.14 -31.37
CA GLN A 278 -0.73 -13.40 -30.80
C GLN A 278 -0.47 -13.03 -29.32
N PHE A 279 0.03 -13.98 -28.52
CA PHE A 279 0.36 -13.76 -27.11
C PHE A 279 1.47 -12.73 -26.93
N TYR A 280 2.57 -12.82 -27.68
CA TYR A 280 3.68 -11.87 -27.55
C TYR A 280 3.38 -10.51 -28.18
N ALA A 281 2.53 -10.42 -29.21
CA ALA A 281 1.99 -9.14 -29.67
C ALA A 281 1.13 -8.45 -28.59
N ALA A 282 0.24 -9.20 -27.94
CA ALA A 282 -0.54 -8.68 -26.81
C ALA A 282 0.34 -8.29 -25.61
N LEU A 283 1.46 -8.99 -25.38
CA LEU A 283 2.42 -8.66 -24.32
C LEU A 283 3.18 -7.35 -24.62
N LEU A 284 3.52 -7.06 -25.88
CA LEU A 284 4.10 -5.77 -26.26
C LEU A 284 3.13 -4.62 -25.99
N ASP A 285 1.86 -4.78 -26.36
CA ASP A 285 0.81 -3.78 -26.13
C ASP A 285 0.55 -3.59 -24.62
N PHE A 286 0.50 -4.68 -23.85
CA PHE A 286 0.39 -4.65 -22.39
C PHE A 286 1.57 -3.90 -21.74
N ALA A 287 2.80 -4.19 -22.15
CA ALA A 287 3.98 -3.51 -21.61
C ALA A 287 3.98 -2.01 -21.96
N ALA A 288 3.62 -1.65 -23.19
CA ALA A 288 3.48 -0.26 -23.62
C ALA A 288 2.42 0.49 -22.81
N TYR A 289 1.25 -0.13 -22.62
CA TYR A 289 0.14 0.40 -21.83
C TYR A 289 0.57 0.71 -20.39
N TRP A 290 1.17 -0.25 -19.67
CA TRP A 290 1.54 -0.02 -18.26
C TRP A 290 2.70 0.96 -18.11
N GLN A 291 3.72 0.90 -18.97
CA GLN A 291 4.81 1.87 -19.00
C GLN A 291 4.35 3.29 -19.34
N HIS A 292 3.21 3.45 -20.03
CA HIS A 292 2.55 4.74 -20.23
C HIS A 292 1.71 5.14 -19.01
N ALA A 293 0.90 4.23 -18.46
CA ALA A 293 0.01 4.48 -17.32
C ALA A 293 0.72 4.86 -16.01
N LEU A 294 1.98 4.44 -15.82
CA LEU A 294 2.85 4.89 -14.72
C LEU A 294 3.94 5.89 -15.16
N SER A 295 3.86 6.46 -16.37
CA SER A 295 4.80 7.51 -16.79
C SER A 295 4.73 8.74 -15.86
N GLY A 296 5.86 9.42 -15.67
CA GLY A 296 5.98 10.53 -14.70
C GLY A 296 6.11 10.12 -13.23
N THR A 297 5.76 8.89 -12.84
CA THR A 297 5.92 8.39 -11.46
C THR A 297 7.39 8.45 -11.02
N VAL A 298 7.66 9.06 -9.86
CA VAL A 298 8.98 9.12 -9.23
C VAL A 298 9.58 7.72 -9.09
N GLN A 299 10.90 7.61 -9.19
CA GLN A 299 11.61 6.33 -9.10
C GLN A 299 12.68 6.38 -8.01
N ALA A 300 12.75 5.31 -7.22
CA ALA A 300 13.81 5.04 -6.26
C ALA A 300 14.80 4.01 -6.82
N GLN A 301 16.10 4.27 -6.66
CA GLN A 301 17.16 3.30 -6.94
C GLN A 301 17.56 2.65 -5.62
N LEU A 302 17.39 1.33 -5.50
CA LEU A 302 17.60 0.57 -4.27
C LEU A 302 18.47 -0.68 -4.52
N PRO A 303 19.22 -1.19 -3.51
CA PRO A 303 20.13 -2.32 -3.69
C PRO A 303 19.47 -3.64 -4.13
N ASP A 304 18.22 -3.85 -3.71
CA ASP A 304 17.26 -4.75 -4.35
C ASP A 304 16.17 -3.89 -5.00
N ALA A 305 16.08 -3.93 -6.33
CA ALA A 305 15.13 -3.16 -7.13
C ALA A 305 13.67 -3.49 -6.80
N SER A 306 13.39 -4.70 -6.31
CA SER A 306 12.03 -5.17 -6.04
C SER A 306 11.27 -4.34 -5.00
N TRP A 307 11.97 -3.57 -4.17
CA TRP A 307 11.34 -2.58 -3.29
C TRP A 307 10.70 -1.44 -4.10
N ASN A 308 11.40 -0.88 -5.10
CA ASN A 308 10.81 0.11 -6.03
C ASN A 308 9.74 -0.54 -6.92
N ASP A 309 9.96 -1.79 -7.37
CA ASP A 309 8.97 -2.53 -8.15
C ASP A 309 7.67 -2.77 -7.36
N MET A 310 7.75 -3.06 -6.06
CA MET A 310 6.58 -3.22 -5.20
C MET A 310 5.79 -1.91 -5.04
N ALA A 311 6.47 -0.76 -5.02
CA ALA A 311 5.81 0.55 -5.05
C ALA A 311 5.12 0.83 -6.40
N GLN A 312 5.79 0.54 -7.52
CA GLN A 312 5.18 0.66 -8.86
C GLN A 312 4.00 -0.31 -9.04
N PHE A 313 4.11 -1.55 -8.54
CA PHE A 313 3.04 -2.54 -8.58
C PHE A 313 1.82 -2.05 -7.78
N ALA A 314 1.99 -1.43 -6.62
CA ALA A 314 0.88 -0.85 -5.87
C ALA A 314 0.13 0.21 -6.69
N PHE A 315 0.83 1.04 -7.46
CA PHE A 315 0.22 2.05 -8.35
C PHE A 315 -0.43 1.45 -9.61
N ALA A 316 0.10 0.35 -10.16
CA ALA A 316 -0.58 -0.41 -11.20
C ALA A 316 -1.83 -1.11 -10.64
N ARG A 317 -1.73 -1.70 -9.45
CA ARG A 317 -2.81 -2.36 -8.70
C ARG A 317 -3.96 -1.41 -8.38
N GLU A 318 -3.66 -0.15 -8.04
CA GLU A 318 -4.66 0.92 -7.93
C GLU A 318 -5.47 1.07 -9.23
N LEU A 319 -4.80 1.22 -10.37
CA LEU A 319 -5.49 1.39 -11.65
C LEU A 319 -6.27 0.12 -12.08
N VAL A 320 -5.86 -1.06 -11.62
CA VAL A 320 -6.61 -2.32 -11.80
C VAL A 320 -7.88 -2.37 -10.94
N VAL A 321 -7.93 -1.71 -9.77
CA VAL A 321 -9.12 -1.67 -8.91
C VAL A 321 -9.94 -0.39 -9.04
N ARG A 322 -9.53 0.57 -9.87
CA ARG A 322 -10.31 1.79 -10.17
C ARG A 322 -10.97 1.70 -11.54
N PRO A 323 -12.26 1.32 -11.65
CA PRO A 323 -13.01 1.38 -12.91
C PRO A 323 -12.94 2.77 -13.58
N GLY A 324 -12.47 2.83 -14.82
CA GLY A 324 -12.20 4.09 -15.54
C GLY A 324 -10.94 4.84 -15.11
N GLY A 325 -10.23 4.35 -14.08
CA GLY A 325 -9.01 4.92 -13.51
C GLY A 325 -9.21 5.88 -12.35
N ASP A 326 -10.40 6.47 -12.19
CA ASP A 326 -10.72 7.41 -11.12
C ASP A 326 -11.62 6.78 -10.03
N TYR A 327 -12.62 5.99 -10.42
CA TYR A 327 -13.68 5.52 -9.53
C TYR A 327 -13.14 4.58 -8.42
N PRO A 328 -13.38 4.86 -7.13
CA PRO A 328 -12.88 4.06 -6.02
C PRO A 328 -13.56 2.68 -5.90
N LYS A 329 -12.78 1.71 -5.42
CA LYS A 329 -13.22 0.44 -4.81
C LYS A 329 -12.37 0.16 -3.59
N TYR A 330 -12.96 -0.42 -2.54
CA TYR A 330 -12.23 -0.75 -1.32
C TYR A 330 -11.40 -2.03 -1.50
N GLY A 331 -12.03 -3.14 -1.83
CA GLY A 331 -11.37 -4.40 -2.21
C GLY A 331 -11.49 -4.73 -3.69
N ALA A 332 -11.32 -6.01 -4.00
CA ALA A 332 -11.45 -6.60 -5.33
C ALA A 332 -12.04 -8.01 -5.19
N VAL A 333 -12.70 -8.52 -6.23
CA VAL A 333 -13.29 -9.88 -6.33
C VAL A 333 -14.41 -10.20 -5.33
N GLU A 334 -14.18 -10.11 -4.02
CA GLU A 334 -15.18 -10.39 -2.98
C GLU A 334 -16.29 -9.32 -3.01
N ARG A 335 -17.55 -9.76 -3.18
CA ARG A 335 -18.71 -8.84 -3.20
C ARG A 335 -18.77 -7.99 -1.92
N ASP A 336 -18.38 -8.54 -0.78
CA ASP A 336 -18.49 -7.84 0.49
C ASP A 336 -17.54 -6.65 0.59
N TYR A 337 -16.43 -6.60 -0.15
CA TYR A 337 -15.48 -5.46 -0.19
C TYR A 337 -15.44 -4.72 -1.55
N TYR A 338 -15.97 -5.31 -2.62
CA TYR A 338 -16.18 -4.68 -3.93
C TYR A 338 -17.54 -3.96 -4.05
N GLY A 339 -18.40 -4.09 -3.04
CA GLY A 339 -19.72 -3.48 -2.95
C GLY A 339 -19.69 -1.97 -3.09
N ASN A 340 -20.69 -1.40 -3.77
CA ASN A 340 -20.77 0.05 -4.00
C ASN A 340 -21.11 0.86 -2.74
N GLU A 341 -21.50 0.19 -1.67
CA GLU A 341 -21.69 0.74 -0.33
C GLU A 341 -20.38 1.07 0.41
N TYR A 342 -19.21 0.74 -0.17
CA TYR A 342 -17.87 1.09 0.34
C TYR A 342 -17.14 2.14 -0.52
N ASP A 343 -17.71 2.55 -1.67
CA ASP A 343 -16.98 3.39 -2.64
C ASP A 343 -16.70 4.81 -2.10
N GLY A 344 -17.52 5.28 -1.15
CA GLY A 344 -17.31 6.54 -0.42
C GLY A 344 -16.45 6.43 0.85
N PHE A 345 -15.84 5.28 1.14
CA PHE A 345 -15.06 5.06 2.37
C PHE A 345 -13.81 5.94 2.42
N GLN A 346 -13.55 6.55 3.58
CA GLN A 346 -12.60 7.65 3.68
C GLN A 346 -11.15 7.16 3.52
N ASP A 347 -10.80 5.99 4.08
CA ASP A 347 -9.46 5.38 3.90
C ASP A 347 -9.11 5.06 2.44
N THR A 348 -10.09 4.68 1.60
CA THR A 348 -9.92 4.46 0.15
C THR A 348 -9.50 5.73 -0.58
N PHE A 349 -9.93 6.89 -0.08
CA PHE A 349 -9.56 8.20 -0.61
C PHE A 349 -8.23 8.69 -0.01
N THR A 350 -8.08 8.68 1.32
CA THR A 350 -6.93 9.29 1.99
C THR A 350 -5.62 8.55 1.71
N SER A 351 -5.60 7.21 1.72
CA SER A 351 -4.39 6.43 1.44
C SER A 351 -3.90 6.62 0.00
N SER A 352 -4.83 6.59 -0.96
CA SER A 352 -4.57 6.75 -2.40
C SER A 352 -4.11 8.16 -2.73
N LEU A 353 -4.79 9.20 -2.21
CA LEU A 353 -4.36 10.59 -2.40
C LEU A 353 -2.96 10.82 -1.83
N TYR A 354 -2.69 10.31 -0.62
CA TYR A 354 -1.39 10.50 0.04
C TYR A 354 -0.25 9.80 -0.74
N ALA A 355 -0.43 8.53 -1.12
CA ALA A 355 0.58 7.78 -1.87
C ALA A 355 0.86 8.39 -3.25
N ASN A 356 -0.18 8.83 -3.97
CA ASN A 356 -0.02 9.48 -5.27
C ASN A 356 0.69 10.84 -5.18
N LEU A 357 0.40 11.64 -4.14
CA LEU A 357 1.11 12.90 -3.88
C LEU A 357 2.59 12.66 -3.56
N GLU A 358 2.89 11.71 -2.69
CA GLU A 358 4.26 11.40 -2.26
C GLU A 358 5.15 10.90 -3.42
N TRP A 359 4.58 10.24 -4.43
CA TRP A 359 5.29 9.73 -5.61
C TRP A 359 5.13 10.57 -6.88
N GLY A 360 4.59 11.79 -6.78
CA GLY A 360 4.50 12.73 -7.89
C GLY A 360 3.48 12.38 -8.97
N ARG A 361 2.58 11.41 -8.72
CA ARG A 361 1.48 11.02 -9.61
C ARG A 361 0.33 12.04 -9.52
N PHE A 362 0.63 13.31 -9.79
CA PHE A 362 -0.26 14.43 -9.51
C PHE A 362 -1.56 14.41 -10.31
N ASP A 363 -1.54 13.90 -11.54
CA ASP A 363 -2.76 13.74 -12.36
C ASP A 363 -3.71 12.69 -11.75
N GLN A 364 -3.16 11.58 -11.24
CA GLN A 364 -3.94 10.56 -10.51
C GLN A 364 -4.45 11.11 -9.17
N ALA A 365 -3.60 11.82 -8.41
CA ALA A 365 -4.01 12.49 -7.18
C ALA A 365 -5.16 13.48 -7.42
N ALA A 366 -5.10 14.24 -8.52
CA ALA A 366 -6.14 15.18 -8.93
C ALA A 366 -7.44 14.47 -9.34
N ALA A 367 -7.36 13.38 -10.10
CA ALA A 367 -8.53 12.58 -10.50
C ALA A 367 -9.22 11.94 -9.28
N VAL A 368 -8.46 11.38 -8.34
CA VAL A 368 -8.97 10.81 -7.09
C VAL A 368 -9.63 11.89 -6.21
N LEU A 369 -9.02 13.07 -6.13
CA LEU A 369 -9.56 14.22 -5.39
C LEU A 369 -10.87 14.73 -5.99
N ASP A 370 -10.91 14.96 -7.30
CA ASP A 370 -12.11 15.41 -7.99
C ASP A 370 -13.24 14.36 -7.89
N ASN A 371 -12.95 13.09 -8.17
CA ASN A 371 -13.94 12.02 -8.08
C ASN A 371 -14.54 11.90 -6.67
N TYR A 372 -13.71 11.96 -5.63
CA TYR A 372 -14.17 11.91 -4.23
C TYR A 372 -15.03 13.12 -3.87
N PHE A 373 -14.55 14.35 -4.13
CA PHE A 373 -15.30 15.57 -3.76
C PHE A 373 -16.56 15.80 -4.60
N GLU A 374 -16.59 15.40 -5.88
CA GLU A 374 -17.78 15.54 -6.74
C GLU A 374 -18.83 14.46 -6.43
N ARG A 375 -18.41 13.20 -6.29
CA ARG A 375 -19.34 12.06 -6.22
C ARG A 375 -19.64 11.62 -4.80
N PHE A 376 -18.67 11.65 -3.89
CA PHE A 376 -18.75 11.00 -2.58
C PHE A 376 -18.82 11.95 -1.37
N VAL A 377 -18.44 13.22 -1.50
CA VAL A 377 -18.72 14.23 -0.46
C VAL A 377 -20.09 14.88 -0.72
N GLN A 378 -20.91 15.00 0.34
CA GLN A 378 -22.21 15.67 0.32
C GLN A 378 -22.06 17.18 0.60
N ASP A 379 -23.12 17.96 0.35
CA ASP A 379 -23.06 19.43 0.48
C ASP A 379 -22.99 19.92 1.95
N ASP A 380 -23.27 19.02 2.91
CA ASP A 380 -23.04 19.20 4.35
C ASP A 380 -21.62 18.77 4.80
N GLY A 381 -20.80 18.26 3.88
CA GLY A 381 -19.43 17.81 4.13
C GLY A 381 -19.29 16.37 4.60
N LEU A 382 -20.38 15.61 4.75
CA LEU A 382 -20.35 14.19 5.11
C LEU A 382 -20.05 13.30 3.89
N PRO A 383 -19.37 12.14 4.07
CA PRO A 383 -19.19 11.16 3.00
C PRO A 383 -20.52 10.45 2.67
N LYS A 384 -20.63 9.95 1.44
CA LYS A 384 -21.63 8.95 1.03
C LYS A 384 -21.11 7.55 1.38
N MET A 385 -20.89 7.36 2.67
CA MET A 385 -20.47 6.11 3.31
C MET A 385 -21.46 5.78 4.42
N ARG A 386 -21.62 4.49 4.73
CA ARG A 386 -22.56 3.99 5.75
C ARG A 386 -22.32 4.58 7.16
N GLY A 387 -21.07 4.83 7.53
CA GLY A 387 -20.70 5.60 8.71
C GLY A 387 -19.48 6.50 8.42
N PRO A 388 -19.50 7.78 8.83
CA PRO A 388 -18.32 8.64 8.75
C PRO A 388 -17.37 8.40 9.94
N GLU A 389 -16.08 8.60 9.69
CA GLU A 389 -15.01 8.46 10.68
C GLU A 389 -14.48 9.85 11.04
N VAL A 390 -14.54 10.23 12.33
CA VAL A 390 -14.26 11.64 12.72
C VAL A 390 -12.81 12.02 12.48
N GLY A 391 -11.86 11.10 12.70
CA GLY A 391 -10.44 11.33 12.42
C GLY A 391 -10.15 11.60 10.94
N GLN A 392 -10.80 10.87 10.04
CA GLN A 392 -10.56 10.93 8.59
C GLN A 392 -11.00 12.25 7.94
N PHE A 393 -11.93 13.01 8.55
CA PHE A 393 -12.18 14.41 8.15
C PHE A 393 -10.95 15.30 8.37
N GLY A 394 -10.26 15.12 9.49
CA GLY A 394 -9.02 15.84 9.81
C GLY A 394 -7.88 15.48 8.86
N LEU A 395 -7.70 14.18 8.59
CA LEU A 395 -6.72 13.71 7.60
C LEU A 395 -7.03 14.24 6.19
N THR A 396 -8.31 14.25 5.78
CA THR A 396 -8.76 14.84 4.51
C THR A 396 -8.31 16.31 4.37
N LEU A 397 -8.57 17.15 5.39
CA LEU A 397 -8.18 18.57 5.37
C LEU A 397 -6.65 18.76 5.29
N SER A 398 -5.87 17.91 5.97
CA SER A 398 -4.41 17.89 5.88
C SER A 398 -3.90 17.51 4.48
N LEU A 399 -4.50 16.48 3.86
CA LEU A 399 -4.11 16.04 2.51
C LEU A 399 -4.47 17.06 1.42
N LEU A 400 -5.56 17.84 1.58
CA LEU A 400 -5.87 18.96 0.68
C LEU A 400 -4.84 20.09 0.80
N ALA A 401 -4.34 20.37 2.01
CA ALA A 401 -3.23 21.32 2.19
C ALA A 401 -1.92 20.79 1.57
N ARG A 402 -1.59 19.51 1.76
CA ARG A 402 -0.43 18.85 1.12
C ARG A 402 -0.54 18.88 -0.41
N TYR A 403 -1.73 18.59 -0.96
CA TYR A 403 -2.02 18.70 -2.40
C TYR A 403 -1.66 20.09 -2.93
N LEU A 404 -2.12 21.17 -2.27
CA LEU A 404 -1.82 22.52 -2.71
C LEU A 404 -0.33 22.87 -2.57
N GLN A 405 0.32 22.42 -1.49
CA GLN A 405 1.74 22.68 -1.24
C GLN A 405 2.65 21.99 -2.27
N TYR A 406 2.23 20.84 -2.81
CA TYR A 406 2.96 20.06 -3.81
C TYR A 406 2.67 20.50 -5.26
N THR A 407 1.40 20.78 -5.60
CA THR A 407 0.96 21.05 -6.99
C THR A 407 0.80 22.53 -7.33
N GLY A 408 0.46 23.38 -6.36
CA GLY A 408 0.05 24.76 -6.59
C GLY A 408 -1.37 24.94 -7.17
N ASP A 409 -2.13 23.86 -7.43
CA ASP A 409 -3.46 23.92 -8.08
C ASP A 409 -4.57 24.38 -7.09
N ALA A 410 -4.52 25.66 -6.74
CA ALA A 410 -5.57 26.34 -5.97
C ALA A 410 -6.89 26.43 -6.77
N THR A 411 -6.83 26.38 -8.10
CA THR A 411 -8.00 26.48 -8.98
C THR A 411 -8.90 25.27 -8.81
N ARG A 412 -8.35 24.06 -8.77
CA ARG A 412 -9.11 22.83 -8.52
C ARG A 412 -9.76 22.81 -7.15
N LEU A 413 -8.98 23.10 -6.10
CA LEU A 413 -9.49 23.14 -4.73
C LEU A 413 -10.60 24.19 -4.53
N ARG A 414 -10.53 25.33 -5.24
CA ARG A 414 -11.60 26.34 -5.23
C ARG A 414 -12.95 25.82 -5.77
N ARG A 415 -12.96 24.88 -6.71
CA ARG A 415 -14.20 24.25 -7.21
C ARG A 415 -14.95 23.52 -6.10
N HIS A 416 -14.21 22.87 -5.22
CA HIS A 416 -14.74 22.05 -4.11
C HIS A 416 -14.85 22.84 -2.79
N LEU A 417 -14.50 24.13 -2.78
CA LEU A 417 -14.42 24.95 -1.57
C LEU A 417 -15.68 24.93 -0.68
N PRO A 418 -16.92 24.89 -1.20
CA PRO A 418 -18.10 24.74 -0.36
C PRO A 418 -18.09 23.44 0.46
N ARG A 419 -17.77 22.30 -0.18
CA ARG A 419 -17.69 20.99 0.47
C ARG A 419 -16.50 20.88 1.42
N ILE A 420 -15.35 21.46 1.06
CA ILE A 420 -14.18 21.57 1.96
C ILE A 420 -14.53 22.39 3.22
N THR A 421 -15.26 23.50 3.05
CA THR A 421 -15.74 24.34 4.17
C THR A 421 -16.70 23.55 5.06
N ALA A 422 -17.64 22.80 4.45
CA ALA A 422 -18.62 22.00 5.17
C ALA A 422 -17.95 20.86 5.96
N THR A 423 -16.99 20.13 5.38
CA THR A 423 -16.18 19.13 6.09
C THR A 423 -15.44 19.72 7.29
N ALA A 424 -14.86 20.92 7.16
CA ALA A 424 -14.25 21.61 8.31
C ALA A 424 -15.28 22.10 9.35
N GLN A 425 -16.51 22.40 8.93
CA GLN A 425 -17.62 22.79 9.81
C GLN A 425 -18.16 21.60 10.62
N VAL A 426 -18.18 20.36 10.08
CA VAL A 426 -18.52 19.15 10.85
C VAL A 426 -17.67 19.07 12.12
N LEU A 427 -16.34 19.21 11.98
CA LEU A 427 -15.41 19.20 13.11
C LEU A 427 -15.63 20.35 14.09
N CYS A 428 -16.04 21.54 13.60
CA CYS A 428 -16.35 22.67 14.46
C CYS A 428 -17.60 22.40 15.30
N THR A 429 -18.66 21.86 14.69
CA THR A 429 -19.90 21.45 15.36
C THR A 429 -19.65 20.39 16.43
N LEU A 430 -18.84 19.37 16.14
CA LEU A 430 -18.46 18.33 17.12
C LEU A 430 -17.65 18.89 18.30
N HIS A 431 -16.79 19.89 18.06
CA HIS A 431 -16.05 20.56 19.12
C HIS A 431 -16.96 21.46 19.97
N ASP A 432 -17.92 22.16 19.37
CA ASP A 432 -18.88 22.99 20.10
C ASP A 432 -19.81 22.13 20.99
N GLN A 433 -20.23 20.96 20.51
CA GLN A 433 -20.91 19.95 21.33
C GLN A 433 -20.03 19.48 22.51
N ALA A 434 -18.76 19.18 22.25
CA ALA A 434 -17.82 18.74 23.29
C ALA A 434 -17.54 19.81 24.36
N LEU A 435 -17.55 21.10 23.98
CA LEU A 435 -17.38 22.24 24.89
C LEU A 435 -18.63 22.53 25.72
N ALA A 436 -19.82 22.19 25.22
CA ALA A 436 -21.08 22.30 25.96
C ALA A 436 -21.25 21.26 27.09
N LEU A 437 -20.45 20.20 27.10
CA LEU A 437 -20.46 19.19 28.16
C LEU A 437 -20.04 19.78 29.53
N PRO A 438 -20.54 19.25 30.67
CA PRO A 438 -20.08 19.63 32.00
C PRO A 438 -18.55 19.51 32.15
N ARG A 439 -17.89 20.48 32.79
CA ARG A 439 -16.41 20.54 32.90
C ARG A 439 -15.77 19.33 33.61
N ASN A 440 -16.54 18.58 34.38
CA ASN A 440 -16.13 17.35 35.06
C ASN A 440 -16.34 16.08 34.22
N ALA A 441 -17.00 16.15 33.06
CA ALA A 441 -17.15 15.01 32.16
C ALA A 441 -15.81 14.66 31.51
N HIS A 442 -15.46 13.37 31.48
CA HIS A 442 -14.18 12.88 30.92
C HIS A 442 -13.91 13.40 29.50
N GLY A 443 -14.96 13.47 28.66
CA GLY A 443 -14.89 13.97 27.29
C GLY A 443 -15.07 15.48 27.09
N HIS A 444 -15.21 16.30 28.14
CA HIS A 444 -15.37 17.76 27.99
C HIS A 444 -14.22 18.34 27.14
N GLY A 445 -14.55 19.06 26.07
CA GLY A 445 -13.59 19.63 25.12
C GLY A 445 -12.80 18.60 24.28
N LEU A 446 -13.28 17.36 24.14
CA LEU A 446 -12.76 16.35 23.21
C LEU A 446 -13.87 15.89 22.25
N LEU A 447 -13.58 15.80 20.96
CA LEU A 447 -14.59 15.48 19.94
C LEU A 447 -15.12 14.05 20.14
N HIS A 448 -16.43 13.95 20.34
CA HIS A 448 -17.14 12.67 20.37
C HIS A 448 -17.54 12.27 18.96
N GLY A 449 -17.53 10.97 18.69
CA GLY A 449 -18.04 10.39 17.45
C GLY A 449 -17.33 9.08 17.12
N TRP A 450 -17.79 8.42 16.06
CA TRP A 450 -17.22 7.15 15.63
C TRP A 450 -15.77 7.31 15.18
N ASN A 451 -14.89 6.46 15.72
CA ASN A 451 -13.56 6.22 15.16
C ASN A 451 -13.66 5.33 13.91
N GLU A 452 -14.56 4.35 13.89
CA GLU A 452 -14.66 3.32 12.84
C GLU A 452 -16.04 3.33 12.15
N SER A 453 -16.07 3.15 10.83
CA SER A 453 -17.29 3.12 10.02
C SER A 453 -18.20 1.94 10.35
N ASP A 454 -17.67 0.82 10.86
CA ASP A 454 -18.46 -0.34 11.28
C ASP A 454 -19.38 -0.07 12.47
N ALA A 455 -19.13 0.98 13.27
CA ALA A 455 -20.01 1.35 14.38
C ALA A 455 -21.47 1.52 13.93
N CYS A 456 -21.73 1.98 12.70
CA CYS A 456 -23.07 2.19 12.16
C CYS A 456 -23.86 0.90 11.88
N LEU A 457 -23.22 -0.28 11.85
CA LEU A 457 -23.86 -1.57 11.54
C LEU A 457 -24.42 -2.29 12.77
N PHE A 458 -24.11 -1.81 13.97
CA PHE A 458 -24.54 -2.43 15.23
C PHE A 458 -25.90 -1.90 15.71
N PRO A 459 -26.66 -2.68 16.51
CA PRO A 459 -28.01 -2.29 16.95
C PRO A 459 -28.09 -1.01 17.79
N ASP A 460 -27.01 -0.67 18.51
CA ASP A 460 -26.83 0.62 19.16
C ASP A 460 -25.47 1.21 18.75
N PRO A 461 -25.44 2.09 17.73
CA PRO A 461 -24.21 2.74 17.29
C PRO A 461 -23.81 3.90 18.21
N SER A 462 -24.67 4.33 19.15
CA SER A 462 -24.36 5.44 20.07
C SER A 462 -23.30 5.06 21.11
N LEU A 463 -23.13 3.76 21.37
CA LEU A 463 -22.07 3.22 22.23
C LEU A 463 -20.67 3.68 21.84
N TRP A 464 -20.37 3.84 20.55
CA TRP A 464 -19.08 4.32 20.05
C TRP A 464 -19.10 5.81 19.69
N TRP A 465 -20.14 6.57 20.08
CA TRP A 465 -20.13 8.03 19.98
C TRP A 465 -19.32 8.64 21.15
N LYS A 466 -18.02 8.37 21.16
CA LYS A 466 -17.13 8.52 22.32
C LYS A 466 -15.96 9.48 22.04
N PRO A 467 -15.34 10.06 23.09
CA PRO A 467 -14.22 10.98 22.95
C PRO A 467 -12.90 10.24 22.70
N TYR A 468 -12.82 9.46 21.61
CA TYR A 468 -11.57 8.80 21.21
C TYR A 468 -10.48 9.84 20.94
N TYR A 469 -9.28 9.55 21.39
CA TYR A 469 -8.17 10.51 21.27
C TYR A 469 -7.80 10.79 19.81
N ALA A 470 -7.93 9.80 18.91
CA ALA A 470 -7.77 9.95 17.46
C ALA A 470 -8.64 11.07 16.85
N ASN A 471 -9.95 11.07 17.16
CA ASN A 471 -10.92 12.06 16.68
C ASN A 471 -10.44 13.49 16.93
N SER A 472 -9.92 13.73 18.13
CA SER A 472 -9.38 15.04 18.53
C SER A 472 -8.00 15.31 17.92
N ALA A 473 -7.14 14.29 17.82
CA ALA A 473 -5.78 14.41 17.30
C ALA A 473 -5.74 14.78 15.81
N LEU A 474 -6.43 14.02 14.95
CA LEU A 474 -6.50 14.31 13.52
C LEU A 474 -7.28 15.61 13.23
N THR A 475 -8.24 15.99 14.08
CA THR A 475 -8.91 17.29 13.98
C THR A 475 -7.95 18.47 14.18
N ILE A 476 -7.06 18.40 15.18
CA ILE A 476 -6.00 19.40 15.38
C ILE A 476 -5.14 19.52 14.12
N ARG A 477 -4.66 18.37 13.59
CA ARG A 477 -3.86 18.27 12.37
C ARG A 477 -4.55 18.90 11.16
N GLY A 478 -5.80 18.52 10.90
CA GLY A 478 -6.59 19.03 9.78
C GLY A 478 -6.80 20.54 9.83
N TRP A 479 -7.15 21.09 11.00
CA TRP A 479 -7.31 22.53 11.20
C TRP A 479 -6.01 23.32 11.06
N GLU A 480 -4.91 22.84 11.65
CA GLU A 480 -3.61 23.53 11.57
C GLU A 480 -3.07 23.57 10.15
N ASP A 481 -3.25 22.50 9.37
CA ASP A 481 -2.78 22.40 7.99
C ASP A 481 -3.65 23.20 7.01
N ILE A 482 -4.98 23.06 7.05
CA ILE A 482 -5.87 23.78 6.13
C ILE A 482 -5.85 25.29 6.39
N ALA A 483 -5.67 25.73 7.64
CA ALA A 483 -5.56 27.15 7.99
C ALA A 483 -4.33 27.83 7.37
N GLN A 484 -3.24 27.11 7.09
CA GLN A 484 -2.05 27.65 6.41
C GLN A 484 -2.37 28.03 4.96
N VAL A 485 -3.21 27.26 4.29
CA VAL A 485 -3.55 27.43 2.86
C VAL A 485 -4.85 28.19 2.61
N TRP A 486 -5.69 28.39 3.62
CA TRP A 486 -7.06 28.91 3.48
C TRP A 486 -7.16 30.23 2.69
N ARG A 487 -6.26 31.18 2.95
CA ARG A 487 -6.20 32.45 2.21
C ARG A 487 -5.90 32.25 0.72
N THR A 488 -5.05 31.28 0.38
CA THR A 488 -4.73 30.92 -1.01
C THR A 488 -5.94 30.32 -1.72
N LEU A 489 -6.80 29.61 -1.00
CA LEU A 489 -8.09 29.12 -1.50
C LEU A 489 -9.14 30.24 -1.65
N GLY A 490 -8.87 31.46 -1.17
CA GLY A 490 -9.84 32.56 -1.16
C GLY A 490 -10.80 32.53 0.05
N GLY A 491 -10.49 31.72 1.06
CA GLY A 491 -11.26 31.64 2.30
C GLY A 491 -10.90 32.73 3.30
N GLU A 492 -11.89 33.16 4.09
CA GLU A 492 -11.78 34.29 5.02
C GLU A 492 -10.69 34.09 6.10
N PRO A 493 -9.78 35.05 6.34
CA PRO A 493 -8.71 34.92 7.33
C PRO A 493 -9.22 34.70 8.77
N SER A 494 -10.40 35.19 9.11
CA SER A 494 -11.05 34.99 10.41
C SER A 494 -11.39 33.52 10.68
N VAL A 495 -11.81 32.77 9.66
CA VAL A 495 -12.12 31.33 9.76
C VAL A 495 -10.85 30.52 10.02
N ALA A 496 -9.76 30.84 9.32
CA ALA A 496 -8.46 30.21 9.57
C ALA A 496 -7.92 30.50 10.98
N GLN A 497 -8.13 31.73 11.49
CA GLN A 497 -7.80 32.09 12.87
C GLN A 497 -8.69 31.37 13.90
N ASP A 498 -9.96 31.11 13.58
CA ASP A 498 -10.87 30.34 14.41
C ASP A 498 -10.41 28.89 14.56
N TRP A 499 -10.10 28.23 13.45
CA TRP A 499 -9.53 26.88 13.43
C TRP A 499 -8.21 26.79 14.18
N GLN A 500 -7.28 27.74 14.00
CA GLN A 500 -6.05 27.78 14.78
C GLN A 500 -6.29 27.99 16.29
N ARG A 501 -7.31 28.76 16.69
CA ARG A 501 -7.69 28.91 18.10
C ARG A 501 -8.27 27.60 18.66
N ARG A 502 -9.20 26.98 17.91
CA ARG A 502 -9.81 25.68 18.25
C ARG A 502 -8.77 24.58 18.36
N ALA A 503 -7.82 24.50 17.44
CA ALA A 503 -6.73 23.54 17.46
C ALA A 503 -5.84 23.69 18.70
N ARG A 504 -5.41 24.92 19.04
CA ARG A 504 -4.63 25.16 20.27
C ARG A 504 -5.39 24.76 21.55
N GLN A 505 -6.68 25.08 21.63
CA GLN A 505 -7.55 24.73 22.75
C GLN A 505 -7.72 23.19 22.87
N LEU A 506 -8.02 22.53 21.76
CA LEU A 506 -8.22 21.09 21.67
C LEU A 506 -6.92 20.32 21.97
N ARG A 507 -5.77 20.79 21.47
CA ARG A 507 -4.43 20.23 21.73
C ARG A 507 -4.08 20.28 23.22
N ALA A 508 -4.30 21.41 23.88
CA ALA A 508 -4.09 21.55 25.31
C ALA A 508 -5.01 20.62 26.13
N ARG A 509 -6.27 20.45 25.71
CA ARG A 509 -7.22 19.53 26.36
C ARG A 509 -6.88 18.06 26.12
N LEU A 510 -6.47 17.70 24.91
CA LEU A 510 -6.00 16.37 24.51
C LEU A 510 -4.81 15.93 25.36
N GLU A 511 -3.76 16.75 25.44
CA GLU A 511 -2.57 16.46 26.25
C GLU A 511 -2.92 16.33 27.75
N ALA A 512 -3.67 17.29 28.29
CA ALA A 512 -4.07 17.26 29.71
C ALA A 512 -4.93 16.02 30.04
N SER A 513 -5.81 15.61 29.13
CA SER A 513 -6.64 14.41 29.30
C SER A 513 -5.80 13.13 29.22
N LEU A 514 -4.96 12.97 28.18
CA LEU A 514 -4.06 11.82 28.05
C LEU A 514 -3.16 11.67 29.28
N ARG A 515 -2.49 12.74 29.72
CA ARG A 515 -1.61 12.72 30.90
C ARG A 515 -2.34 12.33 32.19
N ALA A 516 -3.59 12.73 32.36
CA ALA A 516 -4.41 12.38 33.51
C ALA A 516 -4.94 10.92 33.49
N ASN A 517 -4.91 10.25 32.33
CA ASN A 517 -5.39 8.88 32.14
C ASN A 517 -4.24 7.86 31.93
N VAL A 518 -2.99 8.24 32.16
CA VAL A 518 -1.86 7.29 32.16
C VAL A 518 -1.92 6.41 33.41
N ARG A 519 -2.23 5.12 33.21
CA ARG A 519 -2.19 4.06 34.22
C ARG A 519 -0.75 3.64 34.50
N ARG A 520 -0.18 4.21 35.56
CA ARG A 520 1.19 3.94 36.05
C ARG A 520 1.29 2.74 37.00
N ASP A 521 0.15 2.12 37.31
CA ASP A 521 0.00 0.84 38.00
C ASP A 521 0.32 -0.36 37.10
N LEU A 522 0.41 -0.15 35.78
CA LEU A 522 0.82 -1.15 34.79
C LEU A 522 2.24 -0.88 34.27
N SER A 523 2.91 -1.94 33.79
CA SER A 523 4.27 -1.90 33.24
C SER A 523 4.31 -2.61 31.88
N PRO A 524 4.58 -1.92 30.76
CA PRO A 524 4.80 -0.46 30.66
C PRO A 524 3.53 0.33 31.01
N PRO A 525 3.64 1.64 31.33
CA PRO A 525 2.49 2.47 31.67
C PRO A 525 1.44 2.47 30.55
N TYR A 526 0.19 2.16 30.90
CA TYR A 526 -0.91 2.02 29.95
C TYR A 526 -1.63 3.36 29.72
N VAL A 527 -2.20 3.54 28.54
CA VAL A 527 -3.15 4.62 28.22
C VAL A 527 -4.24 4.06 27.30
N GLY A 528 -5.51 4.31 27.63
CA GLY A 528 -6.64 3.83 26.83
C GLY A 528 -6.88 4.65 25.55
N PRO A 529 -7.71 4.13 24.62
CA PRO A 529 -8.06 4.83 23.37
C PRO A 529 -9.01 6.04 23.60
N LEU A 530 -9.63 6.13 24.77
CA LEU A 530 -10.49 7.23 25.23
C LEU A 530 -10.27 7.49 26.75
N PRO A 531 -10.61 8.66 27.31
CA PRO A 531 -10.47 8.96 28.74
C PRO A 531 -11.45 8.17 29.62
N GLY A 532 -11.01 7.79 30.82
CA GLY A 532 -11.83 7.10 31.84
C GLY A 532 -11.75 5.57 31.83
N THR A 533 -11.02 4.96 30.91
CA THR A 533 -10.90 3.49 30.81
C THR A 533 -10.20 2.87 32.01
N THR A 534 -10.88 1.97 32.72
CA THR A 534 -10.35 1.21 33.85
C THR A 534 -9.74 -0.14 33.46
N LEU A 535 -10.18 -0.75 32.36
CA LEU A 535 -9.64 -1.99 31.77
C LEU A 535 -8.63 -1.70 30.65
N THR A 536 -7.66 -2.58 30.44
CA THR A 536 -6.90 -2.57 29.17
C THR A 536 -7.80 -2.96 28.01
N PHE A 537 -7.45 -2.61 26.77
CA PHE A 537 -8.28 -2.93 25.61
C PHE A 537 -8.52 -4.44 25.45
N ARG A 538 -7.52 -5.30 25.71
CA ARG A 538 -7.69 -6.77 25.72
C ARG A 538 -8.64 -7.23 26.83
N GLN A 539 -8.55 -6.65 28.02
CA GLN A 539 -9.45 -6.97 29.14
C GLN A 539 -10.90 -6.56 28.83
N SER A 540 -11.10 -5.36 28.28
CA SER A 540 -12.40 -4.84 27.85
C SER A 540 -13.02 -5.71 26.75
N LEU A 541 -12.26 -6.06 25.69
CA LEU A 541 -12.72 -6.93 24.60
C LEU A 541 -13.09 -8.37 25.04
N LEU A 542 -12.56 -8.84 26.18
CA LEU A 542 -12.97 -10.12 26.78
C LEU A 542 -14.22 -10.01 27.66
N GLN A 543 -14.30 -8.94 28.46
CA GLN A 543 -15.27 -8.80 29.56
C GLN A 543 -16.55 -8.06 29.17
N GLU A 544 -16.47 -7.14 28.21
CA GLU A 544 -17.54 -6.23 27.81
C GLU A 544 -18.02 -6.58 26.39
N LYS A 545 -19.33 -6.81 26.23
CA LYS A 545 -19.92 -7.30 24.97
C LYS A 545 -21.24 -6.60 24.66
N PRO A 546 -21.25 -5.61 23.74
CA PRO A 546 -20.11 -4.95 23.10
C PRO A 546 -19.18 -4.18 24.07
N SER A 547 -17.98 -3.84 23.61
CA SER A 547 -16.97 -3.04 24.32
C SER A 547 -16.92 -1.60 23.81
N GLU A 548 -16.75 -0.61 24.71
CA GLU A 548 -16.50 0.79 24.33
C GLU A 548 -15.08 1.02 23.76
N GLN A 549 -14.17 0.06 23.95
CA GLN A 549 -12.79 0.08 23.43
C GLN A 549 -12.64 -0.72 22.12
N GLN A 550 -13.73 -0.99 21.40
CA GLN A 550 -13.74 -1.68 20.10
C GLN A 550 -12.89 -0.92 19.03
N TRP A 551 -12.29 -1.67 18.10
CA TRP A 551 -11.34 -1.17 17.09
C TRP A 551 -10.23 -0.25 17.66
N PRO A 552 -9.57 -0.63 18.77
CA PRO A 552 -8.62 0.25 19.44
C PRO A 552 -7.35 0.44 18.58
N HIS A 553 -7.06 -0.50 17.68
CA HIS A 553 -5.97 -0.43 16.72
C HIS A 553 -6.04 0.83 15.83
N ARG A 554 -7.24 1.19 15.34
CA ARG A 554 -7.47 2.46 14.62
C ARG A 554 -7.27 3.66 15.54
N ALA A 555 -7.87 3.62 16.73
CA ALA A 555 -7.83 4.72 17.69
C ALA A 555 -6.39 5.06 18.15
N TYR A 556 -5.45 4.12 18.10
CA TYR A 556 -4.02 4.41 18.31
C TYR A 556 -3.26 4.77 17.03
N ALA A 557 -3.52 4.09 15.90
CA ALA A 557 -2.84 4.39 14.63
C ALA A 557 -3.10 5.85 14.19
N GLU A 558 -4.35 6.30 14.20
CA GLU A 558 -4.74 7.66 13.84
C GLU A 558 -4.28 8.72 14.86
N LEU A 559 -4.27 8.38 16.16
CA LEU A 559 -3.74 9.25 17.23
C LEU A 559 -2.24 9.54 17.03
N LEU A 560 -1.48 8.55 16.59
CA LEU A 560 -0.05 8.69 16.31
C LEU A 560 0.19 9.39 14.96
N GLN A 561 -0.56 9.04 13.91
CA GLN A 561 -0.47 9.63 12.57
C GLN A 561 -0.63 11.15 12.55
N ALA A 562 -1.44 11.69 13.47
CA ALA A 562 -1.66 13.13 13.56
C ALA A 562 -0.38 13.94 13.86
N ASP A 563 0.63 13.33 14.52
CA ASP A 563 1.86 14.00 14.98
C ASP A 563 1.55 15.33 15.70
N VAL A 564 0.65 15.26 16.70
CA VAL A 564 0.23 16.39 17.54
C VAL A 564 0.51 16.19 19.04
N LEU A 565 1.02 15.02 19.43
CA LEU A 565 1.41 14.71 20.81
C LEU A 565 2.87 15.12 21.06
N PRO A 566 3.23 15.59 22.28
CA PRO A 566 4.63 15.73 22.67
C PRO A 566 5.37 14.38 22.58
N GLU A 567 6.64 14.38 22.19
CA GLU A 567 7.43 13.17 21.91
C GLU A 567 7.39 12.13 23.04
N ALA A 568 7.49 12.57 24.30
CA ALA A 568 7.44 11.69 25.47
C ALA A 568 6.06 11.02 25.68
N LEU A 569 4.98 11.61 25.15
CA LEU A 569 3.63 11.05 25.20
C LEU A 569 3.35 10.15 23.99
N ALA A 570 3.87 10.50 22.81
CA ALA A 570 3.84 9.63 21.63
C ALA A 570 4.61 8.32 21.86
N ASN A 571 5.81 8.40 22.44
CA ASN A 571 6.56 7.21 22.88
C ASN A 571 5.77 6.35 23.86
N LEU A 572 5.14 6.95 24.88
CA LEU A 572 4.32 6.21 25.85
C LEU A 572 3.15 5.47 25.19
N VAL A 573 2.50 6.05 24.17
CA VAL A 573 1.44 5.38 23.41
C VAL A 573 1.99 4.19 22.61
N ILE A 574 3.18 4.33 21.99
CA ILE A 574 3.85 3.25 21.25
C ILE A 574 4.30 2.12 22.18
N ASP A 575 4.88 2.45 23.34
CA ASP A 575 5.33 1.47 24.33
C ASP A 575 4.13 0.77 25.00
N CYS A 576 3.01 1.48 25.18
CA CYS A 576 1.73 0.91 25.59
C CYS A 576 1.20 -0.09 24.55
N LEU A 577 1.21 0.24 23.26
CA LEU A 577 0.85 -0.70 22.19
C LEU A 577 1.72 -1.96 22.23
N ARG A 578 3.06 -1.80 22.27
CA ARG A 578 3.99 -2.94 22.29
C ARG A 578 3.88 -3.82 23.53
N GLY A 579 3.60 -3.24 24.69
CA GLY A 579 3.51 -3.96 25.96
C GLY A 579 2.18 -4.65 26.24
N HIS A 580 1.06 -4.16 25.67
CA HIS A 580 -0.30 -4.58 26.04
C HIS A 580 -1.06 -5.33 24.93
N GLY A 581 -0.35 -5.91 23.95
CA GLY A 581 -0.91 -6.72 22.87
C GLY A 581 -1.42 -5.93 21.67
N GLY A 582 -0.93 -4.69 21.50
CA GLY A 582 -1.31 -3.78 20.42
C GLY A 582 -0.44 -3.83 19.17
N THR A 583 0.65 -4.61 19.18
CA THR A 583 1.47 -4.90 17.98
C THR A 583 1.62 -6.40 17.73
N SER A 584 1.99 -6.76 16.50
CA SER A 584 2.47 -8.09 16.13
C SER A 584 3.55 -7.95 15.07
N LEU A 585 4.73 -8.53 15.30
CA LEU A 585 5.90 -8.37 14.42
C LEU A 585 6.24 -6.89 14.15
N GLY A 586 6.04 -6.02 15.15
CA GLY A 586 6.32 -4.58 15.06
C GLY A 586 5.30 -3.75 14.28
N VAL A 587 4.34 -4.39 13.59
CA VAL A 587 3.17 -3.73 12.98
C VAL A 587 2.06 -3.60 14.02
N VAL A 588 1.18 -2.60 13.92
CA VAL A 588 -0.03 -2.54 14.76
C VAL A 588 -0.85 -3.81 14.55
N ALA A 589 -1.31 -4.45 15.62
CA ALA A 589 -2.10 -5.67 15.51
C ALA A 589 -3.53 -5.37 15.07
N ASN A 590 -4.22 -6.33 14.43
CA ASN A 590 -5.68 -6.31 14.46
C ASN A 590 -6.13 -6.72 15.88
N ILE A 591 -6.32 -5.73 16.74
CA ILE A 591 -6.64 -5.94 18.15
C ILE A 591 -8.08 -6.45 18.31
N ALA A 592 -8.22 -7.78 18.38
CA ALA A 592 -9.43 -8.53 18.69
C ALA A 592 -9.35 -9.13 20.12
N PRO A 593 -10.43 -9.78 20.64
CA PRO A 593 -10.34 -10.56 21.87
C PRO A 593 -9.27 -11.67 21.73
N PRO A 594 -8.29 -11.79 22.66
CA PRO A 594 -7.18 -12.72 22.51
C PRO A 594 -7.62 -14.19 22.60
N GLU A 595 -7.14 -15.01 21.67
CA GLU A 595 -7.36 -16.45 21.59
C GLU A 595 -6.08 -17.17 21.13
N PRO A 596 -5.86 -18.45 21.49
CA PRO A 596 -4.57 -19.11 21.27
C PRO A 596 -4.30 -19.53 19.81
N GLY A 597 -5.28 -19.39 18.91
CA GLY A 597 -5.19 -19.78 17.50
C GLY A 597 -4.69 -18.71 16.53
N SER A 598 -4.70 -17.42 16.89
CA SER A 598 -4.42 -16.31 15.97
C SER A 598 -3.67 -15.14 16.63
N ARG A 599 -2.86 -14.43 15.82
CA ARG A 599 -2.34 -13.08 16.11
C ARG A 599 -2.05 -12.41 14.77
N ASP A 600 -2.63 -11.24 14.58
CA ASP A 600 -2.79 -10.66 13.25
C ASP A 600 -2.15 -9.28 13.14
N LEU A 601 -1.63 -8.96 11.96
CA LEU A 601 -1.08 -7.66 11.59
C LEU A 601 -2.18 -6.84 10.89
N LEU A 602 -2.32 -5.57 11.27
CA LEU A 602 -3.18 -4.60 10.60
C LEU A 602 -2.42 -4.02 9.39
N GLY A 603 -2.88 -4.32 8.17
CA GLY A 603 -2.25 -3.88 6.94
C GLY A 603 -2.67 -2.49 6.48
N PHE A 604 -3.95 -2.15 6.64
CA PHE A 604 -4.48 -0.80 6.45
C PHE A 604 -4.23 0.09 7.67
N ILE A 605 -4.21 1.42 7.45
CA ILE A 605 -4.03 2.55 8.41
C ILE A 605 -2.81 2.53 9.36
N SER A 606 -2.21 1.37 9.63
CA SER A 606 -1.04 1.17 10.49
C SER A 606 0.20 1.91 10.01
N TYR A 607 0.24 2.35 8.74
CA TYR A 607 1.26 3.26 8.23
C TYR A 607 1.37 4.55 9.05
N GLY A 608 0.30 5.00 9.72
CA GLY A 608 0.32 6.14 10.64
C GLY A 608 1.16 5.90 11.91
N TYR A 609 1.16 4.69 12.44
CA TYR A 609 2.06 4.28 13.53
C TYR A 609 3.53 4.25 13.04
N ALA A 610 3.78 3.71 11.85
CA ALA A 610 5.12 3.72 11.24
C ALA A 610 5.62 5.15 10.97
N GLN A 611 4.76 6.06 10.53
CA GLN A 611 5.11 7.47 10.40
C GLN A 611 5.63 8.01 11.74
N GLN A 612 4.95 7.74 12.85
CA GLN A 612 5.39 8.25 14.16
C GLN A 612 6.65 7.57 14.71
N LEU A 613 6.88 6.28 14.43
CA LEU A 613 8.19 5.63 14.70
C LEU A 613 9.33 6.39 14.02
N LEU A 614 9.16 6.71 12.73
CA LEU A 614 10.16 7.46 11.96
C LEU A 614 10.33 8.89 12.48
N ARG A 615 9.23 9.58 12.84
CA ARG A 615 9.27 10.93 13.41
C ARG A 615 10.08 10.99 14.71
N LEU A 616 9.99 9.96 15.55
CA LEU A 616 10.66 9.83 16.86
C LEU A 616 12.08 9.22 16.80
N ASP A 617 12.65 8.99 15.60
CA ASP A 617 13.93 8.29 15.41
C ASP A 617 13.98 6.86 16.00
N ARG A 618 12.83 6.17 16.05
CA ARG A 618 12.73 4.73 16.37
C ARG A 618 12.97 3.88 15.11
N ILE A 619 14.15 4.03 14.52
CA ILE A 619 14.45 3.59 13.14
C ILE A 619 14.43 2.07 13.00
N GLU A 620 14.92 1.35 14.01
CA GLU A 620 15.00 -0.11 13.99
C GLU A 620 13.59 -0.74 14.01
N GLU A 621 12.66 -0.18 14.81
CA GLU A 621 11.23 -0.56 14.81
C GLU A 621 10.54 -0.22 13.48
N TYR A 622 10.89 0.92 12.87
CA TYR A 622 10.37 1.30 11.56
C TYR A 622 10.81 0.34 10.45
N LEU A 623 12.05 -0.14 10.50
CA LEU A 623 12.56 -1.15 9.56
C LEU A 623 11.89 -2.51 9.77
N LEU A 624 11.62 -2.90 11.03
CA LEU A 624 10.83 -4.10 11.31
C LEU A 624 9.43 -3.99 10.70
N PHE A 625 8.76 -2.86 10.89
CA PHE A 625 7.46 -2.59 10.29
C PHE A 625 7.51 -2.74 8.75
N LEU A 626 8.49 -2.11 8.08
CA LEU A 626 8.66 -2.18 6.62
C LEU A 626 8.84 -3.63 6.13
N TYR A 627 9.71 -4.41 6.79
CA TYR A 627 9.98 -5.80 6.42
C TYR A 627 8.79 -6.73 6.72
N ALA A 628 8.11 -6.54 7.85
CA ALA A 628 6.90 -7.30 8.18
C ALA A 628 5.76 -6.98 7.21
N HIS A 629 5.60 -5.73 6.79
CA HIS A 629 4.58 -5.34 5.82
C HIS A 629 4.81 -5.96 4.43
N ARG A 630 6.08 -6.11 4.01
CA ARG A 630 6.42 -6.82 2.77
C ARG A 630 6.16 -8.33 2.83
N TYR A 631 6.53 -9.00 3.92
CA TYR A 631 6.60 -10.46 3.94
C TYR A 631 5.49 -11.17 4.73
N GLN A 632 4.77 -10.44 5.58
CA GLN A 632 3.76 -10.97 6.50
C GLN A 632 2.39 -10.26 6.37
N VAL A 633 2.32 -9.06 5.78
CA VAL A 633 1.04 -8.43 5.39
C VAL A 633 0.70 -8.70 3.92
N HIS A 634 1.67 -8.59 3.02
CA HIS A 634 1.50 -8.87 1.59
C HIS A 634 1.81 -10.32 1.21
N THR A 635 1.18 -10.85 0.17
CA THR A 635 1.62 -12.11 -0.45
C THR A 635 3.01 -11.95 -1.06
N ARG A 636 3.89 -12.94 -0.88
CA ARG A 636 5.26 -12.91 -1.44
C ARG A 636 5.22 -12.94 -2.97
N GLY A 637 6.02 -12.08 -3.62
CA GLY A 637 6.16 -11.96 -5.08
C GLY A 637 4.92 -11.48 -5.87
N SER A 638 3.69 -11.84 -5.48
CA SER A 638 2.45 -11.32 -6.08
C SER A 638 1.86 -10.12 -5.34
N TRP A 639 2.45 -9.73 -4.20
CA TRP A 639 2.26 -8.49 -3.45
C TRP A 639 0.81 -8.03 -3.27
N THR A 640 -0.11 -8.97 -3.12
CA THR A 640 -1.50 -8.68 -2.79
C THR A 640 -1.55 -8.36 -1.29
N ALA A 641 -1.89 -7.13 -0.94
CA ALA A 641 -1.93 -6.67 0.44
C ALA A 641 -3.17 -7.17 1.18
N GLY A 642 -3.00 -7.69 2.39
CA GLY A 642 -4.10 -7.95 3.31
C GLY A 642 -4.52 -6.71 4.09
N GLU A 643 -5.82 -6.49 4.26
CA GLU A 643 -6.36 -5.56 5.26
C GLU A 643 -5.95 -6.00 6.68
N VAL A 644 -6.16 -7.27 6.97
CA VAL A 644 -5.73 -7.99 8.16
C VAL A 644 -5.04 -9.28 7.71
N SER A 645 -3.81 -9.50 8.18
CA SER A 645 -3.02 -10.69 7.83
C SER A 645 -2.56 -11.43 9.09
N GLY A 646 -3.04 -12.65 9.28
CA GLY A 646 -2.66 -13.51 10.40
C GLY A 646 -1.31 -14.21 10.18
N ILE A 647 -0.52 -14.37 11.24
CA ILE A 647 0.81 -15.04 11.18
C ILE A 647 0.76 -16.55 10.91
N THR A 648 -0.40 -17.10 10.54
CA THR A 648 -0.65 -18.54 10.34
C THR A 648 -0.59 -18.97 8.87
N GLY A 649 -0.42 -18.03 7.93
CA GLY A 649 -0.22 -18.32 6.50
C GLY A 649 -1.49 -18.50 5.65
N GLY A 650 -2.67 -18.17 6.19
CA GLY A 650 -3.93 -18.11 5.43
C GLY A 650 -3.96 -17.01 4.36
N MET A 651 -5.01 -16.97 3.55
CA MET A 651 -5.23 -15.87 2.58
C MET A 651 -5.95 -14.70 3.28
N PRO A 652 -5.37 -13.48 3.33
CA PRO A 652 -6.05 -12.31 3.87
C PRO A 652 -7.05 -11.72 2.87
N LEU A 653 -8.02 -10.94 3.36
CA LEU A 653 -8.89 -10.12 2.50
C LEU A 653 -8.11 -8.92 1.97
N PHE A 654 -8.25 -8.62 0.68
CA PHE A 654 -7.54 -7.50 0.05
C PHE A 654 -8.31 -6.17 0.21
N CYS A 655 -7.57 -5.10 0.55
CA CYS A 655 -8.05 -3.74 0.41
C CYS A 655 -6.97 -2.78 -0.14
N ILE A 656 -7.41 -1.76 -0.88
CA ILE A 656 -6.49 -0.79 -1.51
C ILE A 656 -5.73 0.08 -0.49
N PRO A 657 -6.24 0.42 0.71
CA PRO A 657 -5.43 1.17 1.69
C PRO A 657 -4.24 0.38 2.25
N ALA A 658 -4.36 -0.94 2.42
CA ALA A 658 -3.22 -1.77 2.81
C ALA A 658 -2.13 -1.84 1.71
N GLN A 659 -2.56 -1.86 0.44
CA GLN A 659 -1.66 -1.87 -0.72
C GLN A 659 -0.87 -0.56 -0.87
N MET A 660 -1.42 0.57 -0.41
CA MET A 660 -0.75 1.88 -0.45
C MET A 660 0.33 2.06 0.63
N THR A 661 0.40 1.19 1.65
CA THR A 661 1.37 1.32 2.75
C THR A 661 2.82 1.28 2.28
N ILE A 662 3.21 0.32 1.45
CA ILE A 662 4.62 0.17 1.00
C ILE A 662 5.14 1.41 0.23
N PRO A 663 4.41 1.98 -0.75
CA PRO A 663 4.74 3.28 -1.32
C PRO A 663 5.01 4.38 -0.28
N LEU A 664 4.16 4.53 0.73
CA LEU A 664 4.33 5.56 1.76
C LEU A 664 5.61 5.33 2.57
N LEU A 665 5.88 4.09 3.02
CA LEU A 665 7.08 3.77 3.79
C LEU A 665 8.36 3.98 2.99
N LEU A 666 8.45 3.39 1.79
CA LEU A 666 9.62 3.52 0.92
C LEU A 666 9.92 4.96 0.53
N ARG A 667 8.87 5.79 0.45
CA ARG A 667 9.08 7.23 0.30
C ARG A 667 9.65 7.85 1.56
N TRP A 668 8.96 7.73 2.70
CA TRP A 668 9.32 8.48 3.92
C TRP A 668 10.72 8.14 4.45
N MET A 669 11.18 6.89 4.28
CA MET A 669 12.53 6.48 4.68
C MET A 669 13.65 7.18 3.87
N LEU A 670 13.36 7.54 2.61
CA LEU A 670 14.28 8.22 1.69
C LEU A 670 14.12 9.74 1.75
N VAL A 671 12.88 10.23 1.75
CA VAL A 671 12.50 11.65 1.80
C VAL A 671 11.20 11.79 2.59
N SER A 672 11.25 12.50 3.71
CA SER A 672 10.07 12.86 4.52
C SER A 672 10.18 14.31 5.02
N ASP A 673 9.04 14.98 5.20
CA ASP A 673 8.98 16.27 5.90
C ASP A 673 8.40 16.12 7.31
N ASP A 674 8.56 17.13 8.16
CA ASP A 674 7.83 17.18 9.43
C ASP A 674 6.39 17.69 9.27
N SER A 675 5.56 17.25 10.20
CA SER A 675 4.16 17.64 10.27
C SER A 675 3.98 19.11 10.68
N ALA A 676 5.04 19.77 11.16
CA ALA A 676 5.07 21.22 11.35
C ALA A 676 5.21 22.00 10.02
N GLY A 677 5.86 21.40 9.01
CA GLY A 677 6.12 22.04 7.72
C GLY A 677 7.37 22.94 7.72
N GLU A 678 8.34 22.62 8.57
CA GLU A 678 9.55 23.39 8.82
C GLU A 678 10.81 22.63 8.37
N GLN A 679 10.83 21.30 8.45
CA GLN A 679 12.05 20.50 8.23
C GLN A 679 11.88 19.40 7.18
N LEU A 680 12.97 19.17 6.43
CA LEU A 680 13.10 18.10 5.44
C LEU A 680 14.13 17.07 5.91
N PHE A 681 13.81 15.78 5.81
CA PHE A 681 14.65 14.65 6.23
C PHE A 681 14.95 13.74 5.04
N LEU A 682 16.22 13.41 4.87
CA LEU A 682 16.76 12.63 3.76
C LEU A 682 17.49 11.39 4.29
N ALA A 683 17.25 10.23 3.65
CA ALA A 683 17.79 8.91 4.00
C ALA A 683 17.61 8.49 5.48
N ARG A 684 16.58 9.02 6.16
CA ARG A 684 16.38 8.93 7.62
C ARG A 684 16.34 7.50 8.14
N ALA A 685 15.82 6.56 7.36
CA ALA A 685 15.69 5.15 7.74
C ALA A 685 16.22 4.17 6.67
N VAL A 686 17.32 4.51 5.99
CA VAL A 686 17.99 3.53 5.09
C VAL A 686 18.64 2.41 5.93
N PRO A 687 18.39 1.12 5.64
CA PRO A 687 19.02 -0.01 6.34
C PRO A 687 20.54 0.01 6.25
N ARG A 688 21.21 -0.32 7.35
CA ARG A 688 22.68 -0.46 7.41
C ARG A 688 23.18 -1.56 6.48
N ALA A 689 22.39 -2.63 6.31
CA ALA A 689 22.66 -3.72 5.38
C ALA A 689 22.70 -3.24 3.91
N TRP A 690 21.83 -2.30 3.52
CA TRP A 690 21.78 -1.75 2.16
C TRP A 690 23.08 -1.00 1.82
N PHE A 691 23.59 -0.16 2.72
CA PHE A 691 24.93 0.44 2.57
C PHE A 691 26.06 -0.60 2.56
N GLY A 692 25.92 -1.70 3.32
CA GLY A 692 26.88 -2.81 3.29
C GLY A 692 27.10 -3.42 1.90
N THR A 693 26.14 -3.29 0.97
CA THR A 693 26.26 -3.80 -0.41
C THR A 693 27.16 -2.96 -1.33
N GLY A 694 27.49 -1.71 -0.97
CA GLY A 694 28.17 -0.76 -1.85
C GLY A 694 27.37 -0.30 -3.08
N LYS A 695 26.10 -0.76 -3.24
CA LYS A 695 25.19 -0.28 -4.29
C LYS A 695 24.62 1.10 -3.94
N THR A 696 24.17 1.81 -4.97
CA THR A 696 23.50 3.12 -4.83
C THR A 696 22.15 2.99 -4.13
N VAL A 697 21.85 3.93 -3.25
CA VAL A 697 20.52 4.20 -2.66
C VAL A 697 20.12 5.60 -3.09
N GLY A 698 18.93 5.81 -3.65
CA GLY A 698 18.52 7.14 -4.08
C GLY A 698 17.07 7.26 -4.54
N ILE A 699 16.64 8.49 -4.81
CA ILE A 699 15.32 8.84 -5.35
C ILE A 699 15.42 10.16 -6.12
N THR A 700 14.81 10.22 -7.31
CA THR A 700 14.96 11.35 -8.24
C THR A 700 13.71 12.21 -8.30
N ALA A 701 13.87 13.53 -8.14
CA ALA A 701 12.81 14.53 -8.23
C ALA A 701 11.59 14.27 -7.31
N ALA A 702 11.82 13.72 -6.11
CA ALA A 702 10.77 13.47 -5.11
C ALA A 702 10.08 14.79 -4.68
N PRO A 703 8.74 14.89 -4.72
CA PRO A 703 8.04 16.14 -4.44
C PRO A 703 7.97 16.47 -2.95
N THR A 704 8.26 17.72 -2.59
CA THR A 704 8.10 18.23 -1.22
C THR A 704 7.31 19.54 -1.25
N ARG A 705 6.84 20.00 -0.08
CA ARG A 705 6.17 21.31 0.06
C ARG A 705 7.03 22.52 -0.32
N TRP A 706 8.31 22.31 -0.62
CA TRP A 706 9.29 23.31 -1.07
C TRP A 706 9.67 23.19 -2.55
N GLY A 707 9.24 22.14 -3.25
CA GLY A 707 9.70 21.76 -4.60
C GLY A 707 10.26 20.34 -4.62
N THR A 708 10.83 19.91 -5.73
CA THR A 708 11.42 18.56 -5.86
C THR A 708 12.81 18.48 -5.21
N VAL A 709 13.17 17.30 -4.71
CA VAL A 709 14.51 16.96 -4.21
C VAL A 709 15.02 15.70 -4.93
N THR A 710 16.30 15.69 -5.31
CA THR A 710 16.97 14.48 -5.78
C THR A 710 18.04 14.09 -4.77
N LEU A 711 18.09 12.81 -4.42
CA LEU A 711 18.98 12.25 -3.41
C LEU A 711 19.67 11.01 -3.98
N THR A 712 21.00 10.97 -3.91
CA THR A 712 21.81 9.81 -4.28
C THR A 712 22.84 9.58 -3.19
N LEU A 713 22.97 8.36 -2.67
CA LEU A 713 24.01 7.94 -1.74
C LEU A 713 24.68 6.66 -2.22
N GLN A 714 25.98 6.52 -1.96
CA GLN A 714 26.70 5.28 -2.14
C GLN A 714 27.72 5.11 -1.02
N ALA A 715 27.73 3.92 -0.39
CA ALA A 715 28.80 3.53 0.51
C ALA A 715 29.99 2.96 -0.26
N LEU A 716 31.20 3.26 0.21
CA LEU A 716 32.46 2.76 -0.32
C LEU A 716 33.18 2.01 0.81
N PRO A 717 32.87 0.71 1.02
CA PRO A 717 33.32 -0.05 2.21
C PRO A 717 34.83 -0.07 2.40
N GLU A 718 35.59 -0.27 1.32
CA GLU A 718 37.06 -0.26 1.32
C GLU A 718 37.66 1.07 1.80
N GLN A 719 36.96 2.18 1.55
CA GLN A 719 37.37 3.54 1.93
C GLN A 719 36.75 4.01 3.25
N ARG A 720 35.91 3.16 3.88
CA ARG A 720 35.07 3.44 5.05
C ARG A 720 34.34 4.79 4.93
N ARG A 721 33.83 5.07 3.73
CA ARG A 721 33.17 6.34 3.36
C ARG A 721 31.74 6.08 2.90
N ILE A 722 30.88 7.07 3.08
CA ILE A 722 29.60 7.22 2.38
C ILE A 722 29.68 8.55 1.64
N ASP A 723 29.52 8.52 0.33
CA ASP A 723 29.33 9.73 -0.48
C ASP A 723 27.84 9.92 -0.74
N ALA A 724 27.39 11.17 -0.72
CA ALA A 724 26.05 11.54 -1.11
C ALA A 724 26.02 12.83 -1.94
N GLN A 725 25.04 12.92 -2.83
CA GLN A 725 24.73 14.09 -3.63
C GLN A 725 23.25 14.42 -3.44
N VAL A 726 22.96 15.69 -3.16
CA VAL A 726 21.60 16.17 -2.92
C VAL A 726 21.34 17.39 -3.79
N VAL A 727 20.35 17.33 -4.67
CA VAL A 727 19.81 18.52 -5.35
C VAL A 727 18.69 19.06 -4.47
N LEU A 728 18.97 20.17 -3.78
CA LEU A 728 18.05 20.78 -2.81
C LEU A 728 16.83 21.42 -3.51
N PRO A 729 15.65 21.44 -2.83
CA PRO A 729 14.45 22.08 -3.37
C PRO A 729 14.64 23.58 -3.61
N ALA A 730 13.83 24.11 -4.52
CA ALA A 730 13.88 25.51 -4.97
C ALA A 730 13.51 26.53 -3.87
N ARG A 731 12.64 26.14 -2.93
CA ARG A 731 12.35 26.91 -1.70
C ARG A 731 13.07 26.27 -0.50
N SER A 732 13.30 27.05 0.55
CA SER A 732 13.94 26.57 1.78
C SER A 732 12.95 25.91 2.74
N PRO A 733 13.21 24.67 3.20
CA PRO A 733 12.93 24.29 4.57
C PRO A 733 13.68 25.22 5.53
N GLN A 734 13.23 25.32 6.79
CA GLN A 734 14.04 25.95 7.84
C GLN A 734 15.32 25.13 8.11
N GLN A 735 15.23 23.80 8.01
CA GLN A 735 16.39 22.90 8.07
C GLN A 735 16.19 21.67 7.17
N THR A 736 17.20 21.36 6.36
CA THR A 736 17.32 20.07 5.67
C THR A 736 18.32 19.18 6.41
N TRP A 737 17.95 17.93 6.68
CA TRP A 737 18.74 16.93 7.38
C TRP A 737 19.06 15.75 6.45
N LEU A 738 20.32 15.35 6.36
CA LEU A 738 20.72 14.10 5.71
C LEU A 738 21.24 13.10 6.76
N SER A 739 20.76 11.87 6.73
CA SER A 739 21.20 10.79 7.62
C SER A 739 22.07 9.80 6.84
N MET A 740 23.22 9.42 7.40
CA MET A 740 24.20 8.51 6.78
C MET A 740 24.48 7.35 7.73
N ARG A 741 23.55 6.37 7.80
CA ARG A 741 23.60 5.23 8.73
C ARG A 741 24.62 4.19 8.24
N PRO A 742 25.86 4.12 8.78
CA PRO A 742 26.89 3.25 8.19
C PRO A 742 26.63 1.76 8.53
N PRO A 743 27.33 0.81 7.85
CA PRO A 743 27.13 -0.62 8.00
C PRO A 743 27.12 -1.14 9.45
N HIS A 744 26.50 -2.30 9.68
CA HIS A 744 26.37 -2.87 11.03
C HIS A 744 27.74 -3.00 11.74
N GLY A 745 27.76 -2.75 13.05
CA GLY A 745 28.98 -2.69 13.86
C GLY A 745 29.82 -1.41 13.72
N THR A 746 29.55 -0.55 12.74
CA THR A 746 30.35 0.67 12.47
C THR A 746 29.66 1.95 12.98
N ARG A 747 30.43 3.02 13.21
CA ARG A 747 29.91 4.34 13.60
C ARG A 747 30.54 5.47 12.80
N LEU A 748 29.71 6.42 12.39
CA LEU A 748 30.13 7.66 11.72
C LEU A 748 30.97 8.53 12.68
N GLN A 749 32.16 8.93 12.25
CA GLN A 749 33.13 9.68 13.07
C GLN A 749 33.21 11.15 12.71
N ARG A 750 33.13 11.44 11.41
CA ARG A 750 33.17 12.81 10.87
C ARG A 750 32.40 12.87 9.55
N ALA A 751 31.91 14.06 9.23
CA ALA A 751 31.35 14.37 7.93
C ALA A 751 31.91 15.67 7.37
N ALA A 752 31.76 15.86 6.07
CA ALA A 752 31.99 17.12 5.38
C ALA A 752 30.83 17.41 4.42
N VAL A 753 30.51 18.69 4.26
CA VAL A 753 29.51 19.20 3.33
C VAL A 753 30.20 20.23 2.45
N ASP A 754 30.18 20.02 1.13
CA ASP A 754 30.94 20.78 0.12
C ASP A 754 32.42 20.96 0.51
N GLY A 755 33.03 19.86 0.99
CA GLY A 755 34.42 19.79 1.46
C GLY A 755 34.69 20.40 2.84
N LYS A 756 33.73 21.12 3.44
CA LYS A 756 33.89 21.78 4.75
C LYS A 756 33.46 20.83 5.88
N PRO A 757 34.19 20.73 7.01
CA PRO A 757 33.79 19.88 8.13
C PRO A 757 32.37 20.20 8.64
N ALA A 758 31.56 19.16 8.81
CA ALA A 758 30.18 19.26 9.29
C ALA A 758 30.00 18.58 10.65
N ARG A 759 29.17 19.18 11.50
CA ARG A 759 28.80 18.61 12.81
C ARG A 759 27.86 17.41 12.61
N LEU A 760 27.98 16.41 13.48
CA LEU A 760 27.06 15.28 13.56
C LEU A 760 25.95 15.54 14.59
N HIS A 761 24.73 15.12 14.25
CA HIS A 761 23.46 15.36 14.94
C HIS A 761 22.62 14.07 15.02
N GLY A 762 21.45 14.15 15.65
CA GLY A 762 20.52 13.03 15.85
C GLY A 762 20.94 12.09 17.00
N PRO A 763 20.05 11.22 17.49
CA PRO A 763 20.33 10.35 18.64
C PRO A 763 21.46 9.35 18.36
N HIS A 764 21.55 8.82 17.13
CA HIS A 764 22.62 7.89 16.73
C HIS A 764 23.94 8.60 16.36
N GLY A 765 23.92 9.93 16.16
CA GLY A 765 25.09 10.71 15.71
C GLY A 765 25.46 10.52 14.25
N ASP A 766 24.50 10.20 13.38
CA ASP A 766 24.68 9.88 11.96
C ASP A 766 24.09 10.93 10.99
N ARG A 767 23.53 12.02 11.52
CA ARG A 767 22.83 13.07 10.76
C ARG A 767 23.67 14.34 10.59
N VAL A 768 23.59 14.99 9.43
CA VAL A 768 24.17 16.31 9.15
C VAL A 768 23.12 17.32 8.68
N ALA A 769 23.33 18.58 9.01
CA ALA A 769 22.56 19.70 8.48
C ALA A 769 23.09 20.08 7.08
N LEU A 770 22.20 20.23 6.09
CA LEU A 770 22.55 20.74 4.76
C LEU A 770 22.26 22.25 4.66
N PRO A 771 23.17 23.06 4.09
CA PRO A 771 22.98 24.50 3.92
C PRO A 771 22.29 24.86 2.59
N GLY A 772 21.54 25.97 2.59
CA GLY A 772 21.09 26.63 1.35
C GLY A 772 19.86 26.01 0.68
N THR A 773 19.71 26.32 -0.62
CA THR A 773 18.54 26.01 -1.46
C THR A 773 18.94 25.91 -2.94
N GLY A 774 18.10 25.26 -3.75
CA GLY A 774 18.10 25.42 -5.22
C GLY A 774 19.41 25.04 -5.93
N GLY A 775 20.19 24.12 -5.36
CA GLY A 775 21.50 23.74 -5.86
C GLY A 775 21.94 22.36 -5.39
N THR A 776 23.03 21.87 -5.96
CA THR A 776 23.59 20.55 -5.65
C THR A 776 24.61 20.66 -4.52
N VAL A 777 24.37 19.95 -3.43
CA VAL A 777 25.27 19.78 -2.28
C VAL A 777 25.93 18.41 -2.33
N SER A 778 27.23 18.36 -2.08
CA SER A 778 27.98 17.10 -1.89
C SER A 778 28.25 16.86 -0.41
N VAL A 779 28.02 15.64 0.06
CA VAL A 779 28.26 15.23 1.45
C VAL A 779 29.13 13.99 1.47
N GLN A 780 30.09 13.97 2.39
CA GLN A 780 30.95 12.81 2.64
C GLN A 780 30.93 12.47 4.12
N GLY A 781 30.64 11.23 4.47
CA GLY A 781 30.70 10.69 5.83
C GLY A 781 31.78 9.62 5.95
N TRP A 782 32.58 9.62 7.01
CA TRP A 782 33.61 8.59 7.27
C TRP A 782 33.32 7.85 8.57
N TYR A 783 33.46 6.52 8.57
CA TYR A 783 33.17 5.64 9.70
C TYR A 783 34.37 4.79 10.14
N THR A 784 34.28 4.23 11.35
CA THR A 784 35.20 3.22 11.90
C THR A 784 34.94 1.84 11.32
#